data_AF-A0A956XSM7-F1
#
_entry.id   AF-A0A956XSM7-F1
#
_cell.length_a   1.000
_cell.length_b   1.000
_cell.length_c   1.000
_cell.angle_alpha   90.00
_cell.angle_beta   90.00
_cell.angle_gamma   90.00
#
_symmetry.space_group_name_H-M   'P 1'
#
loop_
_entity.id
_entity.type
_entity.pdbx_description
1 polymer ?
#
loop_
_entity_poly.entity_id
_entity_poly.type
_entity_poly.pdbx_seq_one_letter_code
_entity_poly.pdbx_strand_id
1 'polypeptide(L)'
;HLRFGPQPIHSPYQITRANFIACHQTVFLEKYDVLKDAVKNGIFLLNSTASPETVWDTLPEKYQRHIINKNLSFYVIDAYKVARDSGMRNRINTIMQTCFFAISGVLPRDEAIEEINKSIKKTYGKKGDEIVKMNLVAVDNTIENLHKVTVPDAVTSSAGFLPPVTPNAPTFVQNVLATMIARDGDNLPVSAMPIDGTYPTGTTQYEKRNLALEIPVWDPDVCIQCGKCAMVCPHAVIRIKAYDEAVLENAPETFKATDARDREWGGMKYTIQVSPEDCTACGICVDVCPAKNKAAAGLKAINMEPQPPIREQEVENWDFFVNIPEMPRNLIKVNSIRQQQVQQPLFEFSGACAGCGETPYLKLLTQLFGDRAIIANATGCSSIYGGNLPTTPWSHNNEGRGPAWSNSLFEDNAEFGLGMRVALDKQIEYARELVARLSGEIGGTLAEAILNADQSDEPGIFEQRGRIATLKERLSGINSPEARQLLTVADNLAKKNVWIIGGDGWSYDIGYGGLDHVLASGRNVNVLVMDTEVYSNTGGQSSKATPRAAIAKFAAGGKPSPKKDLGRMMMTYGNIYVAQVAMGGRDEQTLRAFLEAEAYDGPSLIIAYSHCIAHGINMKTAMQDQKMAVDTGQWLLYRFNPTLAEEGKNPLTLDSRQPKKPVSEFLHMENRFRMLEMSRPDAASVMFEE
;
A
#
# COMPACT_ATOMS: atom_id res chain seq x y z
N HIS A 1 -15.44 10.02 -20.51
CA HIS A 1 -16.37 10.96 -21.18
C HIS A 1 -16.12 10.92 -22.67
N LEU A 2 -17.12 10.53 -23.47
CA LEU A 2 -17.04 10.46 -24.93
C LEU A 2 -18.16 11.31 -25.53
N ARG A 3 -17.86 12.02 -26.63
CA ARG A 3 -18.82 12.82 -27.38
C ARG A 3 -18.71 12.48 -28.85
N PHE A 4 -19.84 12.29 -29.50
CA PHE A 4 -19.95 12.03 -30.93
C PHE A 4 -21.00 12.98 -31.49
N GLY A 5 -20.76 13.51 -32.68
CA GLY A 5 -21.71 14.41 -33.34
C GLY A 5 -21.23 14.79 -34.75
N PRO A 6 -22.15 15.24 -35.61
CA PRO A 6 -21.81 15.66 -36.97
C PRO A 6 -21.07 17.01 -37.02
N GLN A 7 -21.04 17.74 -35.91
CA GLN A 7 -20.39 19.03 -35.77
C GLN A 7 -19.07 18.92 -35.00
N PRO A 8 -18.10 19.81 -35.24
CA PRO A 8 -16.91 19.93 -34.41
C PRO A 8 -17.25 20.08 -32.92
N ILE A 9 -16.52 19.36 -32.07
CA ILE A 9 -16.79 19.32 -30.63
C ILE A 9 -15.89 20.34 -29.92
N HIS A 10 -16.49 21.43 -29.44
CA HIS A 10 -15.81 22.51 -28.71
C HIS A 10 -16.02 22.45 -27.18
N SER A 11 -16.22 21.26 -26.62
CA SER A 11 -16.56 21.08 -25.18
C SER A 11 -15.39 20.47 -24.38
N PRO A 12 -14.35 21.24 -24.02
CA PRO A 12 -13.21 20.78 -23.23
C PRO A 12 -13.54 20.69 -21.73
N TYR A 13 -14.72 20.20 -21.39
CA TYR A 13 -15.21 20.03 -20.02
C TYR A 13 -15.90 18.66 -19.85
N GLN A 14 -16.11 18.23 -18.61
CA GLN A 14 -16.77 16.95 -18.28
C GLN A 14 -18.23 16.90 -18.80
N ILE A 15 -18.83 15.71 -18.93
CA ILE A 15 -20.23 15.62 -19.36
C ILE A 15 -21.12 15.82 -18.15
N THR A 16 -22.01 16.80 -18.21
CA THR A 16 -23.05 17.07 -17.18
C THR A 16 -24.45 16.65 -17.64
N ARG A 17 -24.56 16.16 -18.89
CA ARG A 17 -25.79 15.61 -19.48
C ARG A 17 -25.43 14.46 -20.42
N ALA A 18 -25.67 13.24 -19.99
CA ALA A 18 -25.28 12.02 -20.71
C ALA A 18 -26.49 11.30 -21.32
N ASN A 19 -26.43 11.05 -22.62
CA ASN A 19 -27.39 10.20 -23.34
C ASN A 19 -27.20 8.71 -23.04
N PHE A 20 -25.97 8.32 -22.68
CA PHE A 20 -25.59 6.95 -22.39
C PHE A 20 -24.67 6.94 -21.16
N ILE A 21 -25.00 6.09 -20.18
CA ILE A 21 -24.18 5.86 -19.00
C ILE A 21 -23.96 4.35 -18.86
N ALA A 22 -22.70 3.96 -18.64
CA ALA A 22 -22.31 2.58 -18.38
C ALA A 22 -21.71 2.48 -16.99
N CYS A 23 -22.19 1.53 -16.19
CA CYS A 23 -21.57 1.15 -14.93
C CYS A 23 -20.97 -0.24 -15.07
N HIS A 24 -19.65 -0.33 -15.17
CA HIS A 24 -18.94 -1.59 -15.40
C HIS A 24 -18.63 -2.36 -14.10
N GLN A 25 -18.91 -1.77 -12.94
CA GLN A 25 -18.62 -2.30 -11.61
C GLN A 25 -19.83 -2.07 -10.69
N THR A 26 -20.53 -3.13 -10.29
CA THR A 26 -21.77 -3.03 -9.52
C THR A 26 -21.60 -2.30 -8.19
N VAL A 27 -20.45 -2.46 -7.53
CA VAL A 27 -20.13 -1.80 -6.24
C VAL A 27 -20.23 -0.27 -6.29
N PHE A 28 -20.12 0.35 -7.47
CA PHE A 28 -20.27 1.79 -7.59
C PHE A 28 -21.71 2.27 -7.40
N LEU A 29 -22.71 1.41 -7.61
CA LEU A 29 -24.11 1.76 -7.39
C LEU A 29 -24.41 2.02 -5.92
N GLU A 30 -23.70 1.34 -5.02
CA GLU A 30 -23.83 1.52 -3.59
C GLU A 30 -23.14 2.80 -3.10
N LYS A 31 -22.19 3.36 -3.87
CA LYS A 31 -21.29 4.42 -3.39
C LYS A 31 -21.49 5.78 -4.06
N TYR A 32 -21.89 5.79 -5.33
CA TYR A 32 -21.91 7.00 -6.15
C TYR A 32 -23.25 7.17 -6.85
N ASP A 33 -23.66 8.42 -7.11
CA ASP A 33 -24.79 8.69 -8.00
C ASP A 33 -24.30 8.80 -9.46
N VAL A 34 -24.04 7.65 -10.10
CA VAL A 34 -23.56 7.65 -11.49
C VAL A 34 -24.63 8.11 -12.48
N LEU A 35 -25.91 8.10 -12.09
CA LEU A 35 -27.04 8.50 -12.93
C LEU A 35 -27.46 9.96 -12.74
N LYS A 36 -26.74 10.75 -11.92
CA LYS A 36 -27.06 12.17 -11.69
C LYS A 36 -27.19 12.95 -13.00
N ASP A 37 -26.25 12.73 -13.92
CA ASP A 37 -26.15 13.42 -15.20
C ASP A 37 -26.94 12.74 -16.34
N ALA A 38 -27.68 11.65 -16.07
CA ALA A 38 -28.49 10.99 -17.09
C ALA A 38 -29.59 11.93 -17.60
N VAL A 39 -29.78 12.01 -18.92
CA VAL A 39 -30.90 12.74 -19.53
C VAL A 39 -32.17 11.88 -19.57
N LYS A 40 -33.33 12.53 -19.76
CA LYS A 40 -34.60 11.83 -20.01
C LYS A 40 -34.51 11.00 -21.31
N ASN A 41 -35.06 9.79 -21.30
CA ASN A 41 -34.98 8.80 -22.38
C ASN A 41 -33.54 8.35 -22.71
N GLY A 42 -32.60 8.53 -21.77
CA GLY A 42 -31.22 8.04 -21.91
C GLY A 42 -31.12 6.52 -21.74
N ILE A 43 -29.92 6.00 -21.92
CA ILE A 43 -29.61 4.57 -21.78
C ILE A 43 -28.71 4.34 -20.57
N PHE A 44 -29.06 3.34 -19.77
CA PHE A 44 -28.22 2.85 -18.68
C PHE A 44 -27.81 1.41 -18.94
N LEU A 45 -26.51 1.14 -18.97
CA LEU A 45 -25.92 -0.20 -19.08
C LEU A 45 -25.23 -0.56 -17.76
N LEU A 46 -25.58 -1.71 -17.19
CA LEU A 46 -24.98 -2.23 -15.96
C LEU A 46 -24.32 -3.58 -16.20
N ASN A 47 -23.06 -3.73 -15.77
CA ASN A 47 -22.47 -5.04 -15.53
C ASN A 47 -22.93 -5.55 -14.16
N SER A 48 -23.62 -6.69 -14.09
CA SER A 48 -24.08 -7.30 -12.82
C SER A 48 -24.17 -8.82 -12.94
N THR A 49 -23.95 -9.52 -11.84
CA THR A 49 -24.19 -10.97 -11.74
C THR A 49 -25.66 -11.30 -11.53
N ALA A 50 -26.51 -10.31 -11.21
CA ALA A 50 -27.95 -10.48 -11.10
C ALA A 50 -28.60 -10.62 -12.49
N SER A 51 -29.64 -11.46 -12.58
CA SER A 51 -30.37 -11.68 -13.82
C SER A 51 -31.24 -10.48 -14.21
N PRO A 52 -31.70 -10.35 -15.46
CA PRO A 52 -32.60 -9.28 -15.88
C PRO A 52 -33.90 -9.20 -15.07
N GLU A 53 -34.35 -10.31 -14.51
CA GLU A 53 -35.56 -10.42 -13.69
C GLU A 53 -35.33 -9.99 -12.24
N THR A 54 -34.09 -10.12 -11.74
CA THR A 54 -33.75 -9.90 -10.32
C THR A 54 -32.92 -8.65 -10.07
N VAL A 55 -32.28 -8.10 -11.11
CA VAL A 55 -31.39 -6.95 -10.98
C VAL A 55 -32.10 -5.71 -10.44
N TRP A 56 -33.40 -5.54 -10.71
CA TRP A 56 -34.16 -4.40 -10.21
C TRP A 56 -34.10 -4.31 -8.68
N ASP A 57 -34.24 -5.44 -7.98
CA ASP A 57 -34.26 -5.52 -6.53
C ASP A 57 -32.87 -5.33 -5.90
N THR A 58 -31.80 -5.39 -6.71
CA THR A 58 -30.43 -5.11 -6.27
C THR A 58 -30.08 -3.61 -6.31
N LEU A 59 -30.91 -2.78 -6.95
CA LEU A 59 -30.63 -1.35 -7.10
C LEU A 59 -31.02 -0.56 -5.85
N PRO A 60 -30.20 0.42 -5.41
CA PRO A 60 -30.61 1.37 -4.39
C PRO A 60 -31.83 2.21 -4.84
N GLU A 61 -32.59 2.72 -3.87
CA GLU A 61 -33.81 3.52 -4.08
C GLU A 61 -33.59 4.66 -5.09
N LYS A 62 -32.48 5.39 -4.94
CA LYS A 62 -32.14 6.54 -5.78
C LYS A 62 -31.98 6.15 -7.26
N TYR A 63 -31.43 4.97 -7.53
CA TYR A 63 -31.25 4.46 -8.89
C TYR A 63 -32.57 4.08 -9.53
N GLN A 64 -33.42 3.34 -8.81
CA GLN A 64 -34.76 2.99 -9.28
C GLN A 64 -35.55 4.27 -9.61
N ARG A 65 -35.48 5.28 -8.73
CA ARG A 65 -36.11 6.59 -8.94
C ARG A 65 -35.58 7.32 -10.17
N HIS A 66 -34.26 7.34 -10.38
CA HIS A 66 -33.67 7.93 -11.59
C HIS A 66 -34.15 7.23 -12.86
N ILE A 67 -34.15 5.89 -12.87
CA ILE A 67 -34.56 5.08 -14.03
C ILE A 67 -36.02 5.36 -14.41
N ILE A 68 -36.93 5.37 -13.42
CA ILE A 68 -38.36 5.66 -13.65
C ILE A 68 -38.58 7.11 -14.07
N ASN A 69 -38.13 8.08 -13.27
CA ASN A 69 -38.42 9.51 -13.51
C ASN A 69 -37.82 10.01 -14.83
N LYS A 70 -36.66 9.48 -15.22
CA LYS A 70 -35.99 9.84 -16.47
C LYS A 70 -36.38 8.91 -17.63
N ASN A 71 -37.24 7.91 -17.41
CA ASN A 71 -37.65 6.93 -18.42
C ASN A 71 -36.44 6.32 -19.14
N LEU A 72 -35.47 5.80 -18.38
CA LEU A 72 -34.23 5.27 -18.93
C LEU A 72 -34.46 3.89 -19.56
N SER A 73 -33.82 3.64 -20.71
CA SER A 73 -33.69 2.28 -21.22
C SER A 73 -32.59 1.55 -20.46
N PHE A 74 -32.99 0.62 -19.59
CA PHE A 74 -32.07 -0.10 -18.72
C PHE A 74 -31.67 -1.46 -19.32
N TYR A 75 -30.36 -1.71 -19.39
CA TYR A 75 -29.76 -2.94 -19.87
C TYR A 75 -28.79 -3.53 -18.85
N VAL A 76 -28.74 -4.86 -18.77
CA VAL A 76 -27.84 -5.60 -17.87
C VAL A 76 -27.11 -6.72 -18.61
N ILE A 77 -25.90 -7.02 -18.16
CA ILE A 77 -25.08 -8.16 -18.60
C ILE A 77 -24.19 -8.65 -17.45
N ASP A 78 -24.00 -9.97 -17.30
CA ASP A 78 -22.91 -10.52 -16.49
C ASP A 78 -21.65 -10.63 -17.36
N ALA A 79 -20.91 -9.53 -17.48
CA ALA A 79 -19.74 -9.48 -18.33
C ALA A 79 -18.61 -10.38 -17.82
N TYR A 80 -18.59 -10.71 -16.52
CA TYR A 80 -17.59 -11.62 -15.96
C TYR A 80 -17.87 -13.08 -16.33
N LYS A 81 -19.14 -13.50 -16.30
CA LYS A 81 -19.55 -14.80 -16.81
C LYS A 81 -19.24 -14.91 -18.30
N VAL A 82 -19.63 -13.92 -19.10
CA VAL A 82 -19.33 -13.90 -20.54
C VAL A 82 -17.82 -13.97 -20.78
N ALA A 83 -17.01 -13.21 -20.02
CA ALA A 83 -15.55 -13.26 -20.14
C ALA A 83 -14.98 -14.65 -19.82
N ARG A 84 -15.48 -15.33 -18.77
CA ARG A 84 -15.05 -16.70 -18.43
C ARG A 84 -15.45 -17.70 -19.51
N ASP A 85 -16.69 -17.63 -19.96
CA ASP A 85 -17.23 -18.55 -20.96
C ASP A 85 -16.55 -18.37 -22.34
N SER A 86 -16.07 -17.16 -22.64
CA SER A 86 -15.26 -16.85 -23.84
C SER A 86 -13.74 -17.00 -23.63
N GLY A 87 -13.29 -17.51 -22.48
CA GLY A 87 -11.86 -17.72 -22.16
C GLY A 87 -11.05 -16.46 -21.84
N MET A 88 -11.68 -15.28 -21.80
CA MET A 88 -11.07 -13.97 -21.50
C MET A 88 -10.78 -13.75 -20.00
N ARG A 89 -11.04 -14.75 -19.15
CA ARG A 89 -10.89 -14.70 -17.69
C ARG A 89 -11.76 -13.58 -17.09
N ASN A 90 -11.15 -12.54 -16.52
CA ASN A 90 -11.85 -11.42 -15.88
C ASN A 90 -11.85 -10.14 -16.73
N ARG A 91 -11.47 -10.21 -18.02
CA ARG A 91 -11.40 -9.03 -18.90
C ARG A 91 -12.75 -8.76 -19.55
N ILE A 92 -13.42 -7.70 -19.10
CA ILE A 92 -14.75 -7.31 -19.58
C ILE A 92 -14.73 -6.19 -20.64
N ASN A 93 -13.55 -5.69 -21.03
CA ASN A 93 -13.42 -4.50 -21.88
C ASN A 93 -14.07 -4.67 -23.27
N THR A 94 -13.77 -5.76 -23.97
CA THR A 94 -14.36 -6.05 -25.29
C THR A 94 -15.87 -6.23 -25.17
N ILE A 95 -16.32 -6.92 -24.11
CA ILE A 95 -17.75 -7.17 -23.83
C ILE A 95 -18.51 -5.87 -23.60
N MET A 96 -18.04 -5.02 -22.70
CA MET A 96 -18.69 -3.73 -22.42
C MET A 96 -18.63 -2.77 -23.61
N GLN A 97 -17.56 -2.82 -24.42
CA GLN A 97 -17.46 -2.06 -25.67
C GLN A 97 -18.49 -2.53 -26.69
N THR A 98 -18.66 -3.83 -26.87
CA THR A 98 -19.68 -4.40 -27.74
C THR A 98 -21.08 -3.99 -27.30
N CYS A 99 -21.36 -4.02 -25.99
CA CYS A 99 -22.63 -3.54 -25.44
C CYS A 99 -22.89 -2.07 -25.80
N PHE A 100 -21.89 -1.19 -25.63
CA PHE A 100 -22.01 0.23 -25.99
C PHE A 100 -22.41 0.40 -27.45
N PHE A 101 -21.72 -0.24 -28.40
CA PHE A 101 -22.04 -0.09 -29.82
C PHE A 101 -23.38 -0.73 -30.21
N ALA A 102 -23.75 -1.84 -29.57
CA ALA A 102 -25.00 -2.53 -29.85
C ALA A 102 -26.25 -1.71 -29.49
N ILE A 103 -26.16 -0.85 -28.47
CA ILE A 103 -27.34 -0.16 -27.92
C ILE A 103 -27.23 1.38 -27.89
N SER A 104 -26.05 1.99 -28.11
CA SER A 104 -25.89 3.45 -28.05
C SER A 104 -26.56 4.22 -29.20
N GLY A 105 -26.77 3.57 -30.34
CA GLY A 105 -27.31 4.20 -31.55
C GLY A 105 -26.35 5.18 -32.26
N VAL A 106 -25.06 5.19 -31.89
CA VAL A 106 -24.03 6.03 -32.55
C VAL A 106 -23.76 5.58 -33.98
N LEU A 107 -23.83 4.27 -34.22
CA LEU A 107 -23.75 3.64 -35.54
C LEU A 107 -24.88 2.61 -35.68
N PRO A 108 -25.30 2.28 -36.92
CA PRO A 108 -26.10 1.10 -37.18
C PRO A 108 -25.45 -0.15 -36.58
N ARG A 109 -26.26 -1.02 -35.97
CA ARG A 109 -25.78 -2.17 -35.18
C ARG A 109 -24.84 -3.09 -35.98
N ASP A 110 -25.22 -3.43 -37.20
CA ASP A 110 -24.46 -4.36 -38.04
C ASP A 110 -23.11 -3.77 -38.47
N GLU A 111 -23.09 -2.49 -38.82
CA GLU A 111 -21.86 -1.73 -39.14
C GLU A 111 -20.93 -1.66 -37.92
N ALA A 112 -21.49 -1.42 -36.73
CA ALA A 112 -20.70 -1.33 -35.51
C ALA A 112 -20.04 -2.67 -35.15
N ILE A 113 -20.75 -3.79 -35.30
CA ILE A 113 -20.21 -5.14 -35.08
C ILE A 113 -19.09 -5.44 -36.09
N GLU A 114 -19.28 -5.08 -37.36
CA GLU A 114 -18.27 -5.26 -38.40
C GLU A 114 -16.98 -4.48 -38.08
N GLU A 115 -17.10 -3.22 -37.67
CA GLU A 115 -15.96 -2.37 -37.30
C GLU A 115 -15.25 -2.84 -36.02
N ILE A 116 -15.98 -3.34 -35.03
CA ILE A 116 -15.39 -4.00 -33.84
C ILE A 116 -14.55 -5.20 -34.28
N ASN A 117 -15.09 -6.07 -35.13
CA ASN A 117 -14.39 -7.25 -35.60
C ASN A 117 -13.12 -6.88 -36.40
N LYS A 118 -13.17 -5.84 -37.24
CA LYS A 118 -11.99 -5.29 -37.94
C LYS A 118 -10.95 -4.76 -36.94
N SER A 119 -11.38 -4.00 -35.94
CA SER A 119 -10.51 -3.42 -34.91
C SER A 119 -9.82 -4.49 -34.06
N ILE A 120 -10.55 -5.56 -33.68
CA ILE A 120 -10.00 -6.71 -32.96
C ILE A 120 -8.88 -7.37 -33.78
N LYS A 121 -9.11 -7.65 -35.07
CA LYS A 121 -8.10 -8.23 -35.96
C LYS A 121 -6.86 -7.33 -36.07
N LYS A 122 -7.04 -6.03 -36.24
CA LYS A 122 -5.93 -5.06 -36.32
C LYS A 122 -5.12 -4.97 -35.02
N THR A 123 -5.81 -4.93 -33.88
CA THR A 123 -5.19 -4.69 -32.56
C THR A 123 -4.52 -5.95 -32.01
N TYR A 124 -5.17 -7.10 -32.16
CA TYR A 124 -4.72 -8.36 -31.57
C TYR A 124 -4.09 -9.33 -32.56
N GLY A 125 -4.06 -9.04 -33.86
CA GLY A 125 -3.44 -9.92 -34.87
C GLY A 125 -1.97 -10.26 -34.57
N LYS A 126 -1.22 -9.31 -33.99
CA LYS A 126 0.17 -9.54 -33.55
C LYS A 126 0.31 -10.47 -32.33
N LYS A 127 -0.79 -10.78 -31.63
CA LYS A 127 -0.81 -11.64 -30.44
C LYS A 127 -1.22 -13.09 -30.75
N GLY A 128 -1.48 -13.41 -32.01
CA GLY A 128 -1.83 -14.76 -32.47
C GLY A 128 -3.33 -14.96 -32.71
N ASP A 129 -3.65 -15.88 -33.61
CA ASP A 129 -5.02 -16.14 -34.10
C ASP A 129 -5.98 -16.64 -33.02
N GLU A 130 -5.48 -17.34 -32.01
CA GLU A 130 -6.28 -17.83 -30.89
C GLU A 130 -6.87 -16.66 -30.08
N ILE A 131 -6.07 -15.65 -29.76
CA ILE A 131 -6.52 -14.46 -29.02
C ILE A 131 -7.53 -13.67 -29.85
N VAL A 132 -7.32 -13.56 -31.16
CA VAL A 132 -8.28 -12.93 -32.07
C VAL A 132 -9.61 -13.69 -32.05
N LYS A 133 -9.58 -15.02 -32.21
CA LYS A 133 -10.77 -15.88 -32.17
C LYS A 133 -11.52 -15.76 -30.84
N MET A 134 -10.82 -15.77 -29.71
CA MET A 134 -11.44 -15.60 -28.39
C MET A 134 -12.19 -14.27 -28.27
N ASN A 135 -11.61 -13.17 -28.77
CA ASN A 135 -12.27 -11.87 -28.75
C ASN A 135 -13.49 -11.83 -29.68
N LEU A 136 -13.44 -12.48 -30.85
CA LEU A 136 -14.60 -12.58 -31.75
C LEU A 136 -15.74 -13.37 -31.11
N VAL A 137 -15.44 -14.54 -30.50
CA VAL A 137 -16.44 -15.32 -29.74
C VAL A 137 -17.03 -14.50 -28.60
N ALA A 138 -16.22 -13.68 -27.92
CA ALA A 138 -16.72 -12.80 -26.88
C ALA A 138 -17.70 -11.75 -27.40
N VAL A 139 -17.50 -11.22 -28.62
CA VAL A 139 -18.45 -10.29 -29.26
C VAL A 139 -19.80 -10.97 -29.46
N ASP A 140 -19.81 -12.18 -30.05
CA ASP A 140 -21.04 -12.92 -30.31
C ASP A 140 -21.77 -13.28 -29.00
N ASN A 141 -21.06 -13.86 -28.04
CA ASN A 141 -21.60 -14.19 -26.71
C ASN A 141 -22.16 -12.95 -25.99
N THR A 142 -21.52 -11.78 -26.15
CA THR A 142 -22.00 -10.54 -25.55
C THR A 142 -23.39 -10.18 -26.05
N ILE A 143 -23.62 -10.30 -27.35
CA ILE A 143 -24.89 -9.93 -27.97
C ILE A 143 -26.03 -10.82 -27.47
N GLU A 144 -25.77 -12.11 -27.28
CA GLU A 144 -26.74 -13.08 -26.76
C GLU A 144 -27.07 -12.87 -25.27
N ASN A 145 -26.12 -12.33 -24.50
CA ASN A 145 -26.23 -12.15 -23.05
C ASN A 145 -26.50 -10.69 -22.62
N LEU A 146 -26.76 -9.79 -23.59
CA LEU A 146 -27.14 -8.41 -23.31
C LEU A 146 -28.66 -8.30 -23.28
N HIS A 147 -29.20 -8.04 -22.08
CA HIS A 147 -30.64 -8.07 -21.86
C HIS A 147 -31.18 -6.68 -21.52
N LYS A 148 -32.34 -6.35 -22.09
CA LYS A 148 -33.12 -5.18 -21.69
C LYS A 148 -33.97 -5.55 -20.48
N VAL A 149 -33.90 -4.75 -19.42
CA VAL A 149 -34.66 -4.94 -18.20
C VAL A 149 -36.05 -4.32 -18.35
N THR A 150 -37.09 -5.06 -17.96
CA THR A 150 -38.44 -4.50 -17.84
C THR A 150 -38.51 -3.66 -16.57
N VAL A 151 -38.57 -2.34 -16.74
CA VAL A 151 -38.59 -1.38 -15.63
C VAL A 151 -40.00 -1.35 -15.01
N PRO A 152 -40.14 -1.61 -13.70
CA PRO A 152 -41.41 -1.44 -12.99
C PRO A 152 -41.83 0.03 -12.85
N ASP A 153 -43.13 0.28 -12.66
CA ASP A 153 -43.67 1.65 -12.50
C ASP A 153 -43.42 2.25 -11.11
N ALA A 154 -42.97 1.45 -10.14
CA ALA A 154 -42.78 1.85 -8.75
C ALA A 154 -41.38 1.54 -8.24
N VAL A 155 -40.89 2.40 -7.35
CA VAL A 155 -39.70 2.16 -6.55
C VAL A 155 -40.04 1.10 -5.50
N THR A 156 -39.26 0.03 -5.46
CA THR A 156 -39.42 -1.11 -4.52
C THR A 156 -38.33 -1.17 -3.45
N SER A 157 -37.17 -0.58 -3.72
CA SER A 157 -36.03 -0.57 -2.80
C SER A 157 -36.14 0.55 -1.76
N SER A 158 -35.78 0.26 -0.51
CA SER A 158 -35.55 1.26 0.54
C SER A 158 -34.05 1.45 0.84
N ALA A 159 -33.17 0.82 0.05
CA ALA A 159 -31.73 0.87 0.28
C ALA A 159 -31.16 2.22 -0.19
N GLY A 160 -30.42 2.89 0.71
CA GLY A 160 -29.66 4.09 0.39
C GLY A 160 -28.27 3.77 -0.17
N PHE A 161 -27.46 4.81 -0.36
CA PHE A 161 -26.03 4.62 -0.56
C PHE A 161 -25.35 4.23 0.75
N LEU A 162 -24.31 3.43 0.63
CA LEU A 162 -23.39 3.19 1.72
C LEU A 162 -22.68 4.51 2.05
N PRO A 163 -22.54 4.84 3.35
CA PRO A 163 -21.71 5.95 3.77
C PRO A 163 -20.29 5.83 3.17
N PRO A 164 -19.71 6.93 2.62
CA PRO A 164 -18.36 6.90 2.07
C PRO A 164 -17.27 6.58 3.11
N VAL A 165 -17.59 6.79 4.38
CA VAL A 165 -16.74 6.51 5.54
C VAL A 165 -17.57 5.89 6.66
N THR A 166 -16.92 5.15 7.57
CA THR A 166 -17.61 4.51 8.69
C THR A 166 -18.24 5.54 9.67
N PRO A 167 -19.33 5.21 10.39
CA PRO A 167 -20.05 6.16 11.25
C PRO A 167 -19.23 6.74 12.42
N ASN A 168 -18.22 6.01 12.88
CA ASN A 168 -17.33 6.43 13.98
C ASN A 168 -16.18 7.36 13.53
N ALA A 169 -16.13 7.74 12.26
CA ALA A 169 -15.07 8.63 11.77
C ALA A 169 -15.18 10.04 12.39
N PRO A 170 -14.04 10.73 12.65
CA PRO A 170 -14.02 12.08 13.19
C PRO A 170 -14.75 13.11 12.32
N THR A 171 -15.18 14.22 12.91
CA THR A 171 -15.96 15.27 12.23
C THR A 171 -15.36 15.75 10.91
N PHE A 172 -14.04 15.97 10.84
CA PHE A 172 -13.37 16.36 9.59
C PHE A 172 -13.46 15.27 8.52
N VAL A 173 -13.33 14.00 8.91
CA VAL A 173 -13.47 12.86 8.00
C VAL A 173 -14.91 12.76 7.48
N GLN A 174 -15.90 12.89 8.35
CA GLN A 174 -17.32 12.85 7.98
C GLN A 174 -17.74 14.00 7.07
N ASN A 175 -17.32 15.22 7.40
CA ASN A 175 -17.87 16.43 6.76
C ASN A 175 -17.07 16.91 5.55
N VAL A 176 -15.78 16.53 5.45
CA VAL A 176 -14.88 16.99 4.38
C VAL A 176 -14.43 15.81 3.54
N LEU A 177 -13.76 14.83 4.15
CA LEU A 177 -13.18 13.72 3.40
C LEU A 177 -14.24 12.83 2.76
N ALA A 178 -15.34 12.52 3.46
CA ALA A 178 -16.44 11.72 2.93
C ALA A 178 -17.06 12.37 1.69
N THR A 179 -17.20 13.71 1.67
CA THR A 179 -17.69 14.46 0.50
C THR A 179 -16.72 14.36 -0.68
N MET A 180 -15.42 14.43 -0.43
CA MET A 180 -14.40 14.21 -1.47
C MET A 180 -14.42 12.78 -2.00
N ILE A 181 -14.51 11.77 -1.11
CA ILE A 181 -14.61 10.35 -1.46
C ILE A 181 -15.87 10.09 -2.30
N ALA A 182 -17.00 10.69 -1.93
CA ALA A 182 -18.26 10.62 -2.67
C ALA A 182 -18.23 11.29 -4.06
N ARG A 183 -17.09 11.89 -4.45
CA ARG A 183 -16.88 12.65 -5.71
C ARG A 183 -17.69 13.94 -5.80
N ASP A 184 -17.98 14.54 -4.66
CA ASP A 184 -18.66 15.83 -4.55
C ASP A 184 -17.75 16.89 -3.90
N GLY A 185 -16.43 16.68 -3.90
CA GLY A 185 -15.44 17.56 -3.29
C GLY A 185 -15.43 19.00 -3.86
N ASP A 186 -15.79 19.18 -5.13
CA ASP A 186 -15.93 20.52 -5.74
C ASP A 186 -17.01 21.39 -5.07
N ASN A 187 -17.94 20.80 -4.31
CA ASN A 187 -18.97 21.53 -3.57
C ASN A 187 -18.49 22.03 -2.19
N LEU A 188 -17.29 21.62 -1.74
CA LEU A 188 -16.76 22.06 -0.45
C LEU A 188 -16.30 23.53 -0.54
N PRO A 189 -16.69 24.39 0.42
CA PRO A 189 -16.21 25.76 0.44
C PRO A 189 -14.72 25.80 0.83
N VAL A 190 -14.03 26.88 0.45
CA VAL A 190 -12.63 27.12 0.86
C VAL A 190 -12.46 27.06 2.38
N SER A 191 -13.47 27.51 3.14
CA SER A 191 -13.47 27.47 4.61
C SER A 191 -13.50 26.06 5.23
N ALA A 192 -13.75 25.01 4.43
CA ALA A 192 -13.66 23.62 4.89
C ALA A 192 -12.21 23.08 4.85
N MET A 193 -11.29 23.78 4.18
CA MET A 193 -9.92 23.32 3.98
C MET A 193 -8.97 23.90 5.04
N PRO A 194 -7.97 23.14 5.51
CA PRO A 194 -6.89 23.66 6.34
C PRO A 194 -6.10 24.76 5.63
N ILE A 195 -5.71 25.81 6.35
CA ILE A 195 -5.03 26.99 5.78
C ILE A 195 -3.60 26.72 5.29
N ASP A 196 -2.98 25.67 5.82
CA ASP A 196 -1.59 25.26 5.56
C ASP A 196 -1.52 23.92 4.80
N GLY A 197 -2.66 23.32 4.48
CA GLY A 197 -2.73 22.01 3.83
C GLY A 197 -2.42 20.83 4.76
N THR A 198 -2.38 21.01 6.09
CA THR A 198 -2.18 19.92 7.04
C THR A 198 -3.45 19.09 7.23
N TYR A 199 -3.39 17.79 6.95
CA TYR A 199 -4.50 16.84 7.10
C TYR A 199 -4.33 15.94 8.32
N PRO A 200 -5.43 15.43 8.92
CA PRO A 200 -5.34 14.43 9.98
C PRO A 200 -4.77 13.12 9.46
N THR A 201 -4.04 12.42 10.34
CA THR A 201 -3.45 11.10 10.11
C THR A 201 -4.48 9.99 10.32
N GLY A 202 -4.19 8.79 9.79
CA GLY A 202 -4.94 7.57 10.04
C GLY A 202 -6.33 7.56 9.42
N THR A 203 -6.53 8.25 8.30
CA THR A 203 -7.87 8.44 7.72
C THR A 203 -8.31 7.32 6.78
N THR A 204 -7.39 6.51 6.27
CA THR A 204 -7.72 5.35 5.40
C THR A 204 -8.54 4.28 6.13
N GLN A 205 -8.41 4.16 7.45
CA GLN A 205 -9.15 3.17 8.25
C GLN A 205 -10.67 3.31 8.14
N TYR A 206 -11.15 4.49 7.76
CA TYR A 206 -12.57 4.79 7.63
C TYR A 206 -13.12 4.53 6.22
N GLU A 207 -12.29 4.30 5.19
CA GLU A 207 -12.76 4.19 3.80
C GLU A 207 -13.52 2.89 3.51
N LYS A 208 -13.07 1.76 4.05
CA LYS A 208 -13.64 0.42 3.82
C LYS A 208 -14.03 0.18 2.36
N ARG A 209 -13.01 0.23 1.49
CA ARG A 209 -13.18 0.36 0.03
C ARG A 209 -13.94 -0.82 -0.61
N ASN A 210 -13.90 -1.98 0.01
CA ASN A 210 -14.55 -3.23 -0.39
C ASN A 210 -14.34 -3.59 -1.87
N LEU A 211 -13.08 -3.82 -2.25
CA LEU A 211 -12.68 -4.05 -3.65
C LEU A 211 -12.45 -5.52 -3.99
N ALA A 212 -12.25 -6.37 -2.99
CA ALA A 212 -11.88 -7.76 -3.16
C ALA A 212 -13.10 -8.63 -3.47
N LEU A 213 -12.97 -9.50 -4.48
CA LEU A 213 -13.94 -10.57 -4.74
C LEU A 213 -13.65 -11.83 -3.90
N GLU A 214 -12.41 -11.98 -3.44
CA GLU A 214 -11.93 -13.06 -2.60
C GLU A 214 -11.07 -12.49 -1.46
N ILE A 215 -11.15 -13.07 -0.28
CA ILE A 215 -10.32 -12.69 0.88
C ILE A 215 -9.59 -13.90 1.45
N PRO A 216 -8.43 -13.69 2.09
CA PRO A 216 -7.73 -14.79 2.75
C PRO A 216 -8.45 -15.22 4.03
N VAL A 217 -8.74 -16.52 4.17
CA VAL A 217 -9.36 -17.14 5.35
C VAL A 217 -8.32 -17.96 6.10
N TRP A 218 -8.21 -17.73 7.40
CA TRP A 218 -7.25 -18.40 8.28
C TRP A 218 -7.77 -19.78 8.77
N ASP A 219 -6.86 -20.75 8.77
CA ASP A 219 -7.02 -22.10 9.33
C ASP A 219 -6.08 -22.24 10.56
N PRO A 220 -6.62 -22.19 11.79
CA PRO A 220 -5.83 -22.24 13.01
C PRO A 220 -5.13 -23.59 13.24
N ASP A 221 -5.70 -24.70 12.78
CA ASP A 221 -5.18 -26.05 13.02
C ASP A 221 -3.90 -26.31 12.22
N VAL A 222 -3.83 -25.78 11.00
CA VAL A 222 -2.65 -25.88 10.13
C VAL A 222 -1.60 -24.82 10.45
N CYS A 223 -2.00 -23.68 11.02
CA CYS A 223 -1.13 -22.54 11.23
C CYS A 223 0.05 -22.83 12.16
N ILE A 224 1.26 -22.45 11.71
CA ILE A 224 2.48 -22.59 12.51
C ILE A 224 2.90 -21.29 13.22
N GLN A 225 2.06 -20.25 13.18
CA GLN A 225 2.26 -18.95 13.84
C GLN A 225 3.61 -18.30 13.49
N CYS A 226 3.91 -18.21 12.19
CA CYS A 226 5.21 -17.72 11.71
C CYS A 226 5.26 -16.20 11.45
N GLY A 227 4.13 -15.49 11.45
CA GLY A 227 4.06 -14.04 11.18
C GLY A 227 4.23 -13.61 9.71
N LYS A 228 4.70 -14.49 8.81
CA LYS A 228 5.08 -14.11 7.44
C LYS A 228 3.93 -13.52 6.61
N CYS A 229 2.71 -14.03 6.78
CA CYS A 229 1.52 -13.55 6.06
C CYS A 229 1.18 -12.09 6.41
N ALA A 230 1.38 -11.67 7.67
CA ALA A 230 1.24 -10.28 8.09
C ALA A 230 2.45 -9.42 7.65
N MET A 231 3.67 -9.98 7.70
CA MET A 231 4.89 -9.26 7.32
C MET A 231 4.86 -8.76 5.87
N VAL A 232 4.43 -9.62 4.96
CA VAL A 232 4.41 -9.35 3.51
C VAL A 232 3.15 -8.62 3.04
N CYS A 233 2.15 -8.44 3.91
CA CYS A 233 0.89 -7.81 3.52
C CYS A 233 1.14 -6.33 3.16
N PRO A 234 0.91 -5.91 1.91
CA PRO A 234 1.19 -4.54 1.48
C PRO A 234 0.19 -3.50 2.03
N HIS A 235 -0.95 -3.95 2.56
CA HIS A 235 -2.02 -3.05 2.99
C HIS A 235 -2.33 -3.16 4.49
N ALA A 236 -1.56 -3.94 5.25
CA ALA A 236 -1.80 -4.21 6.68
C ALA A 236 -3.22 -4.75 7.00
N VAL A 237 -3.82 -5.47 6.05
CA VAL A 237 -5.17 -6.05 6.17
C VAL A 237 -5.17 -7.41 6.85
N ILE A 238 -4.00 -8.01 7.09
CA ILE A 238 -3.84 -9.22 7.88
C ILE A 238 -3.00 -8.84 9.09
N ARG A 239 -3.58 -9.03 10.28
CA ARG A 239 -2.93 -8.69 11.55
C ARG A 239 -2.96 -9.86 12.51
N ILE A 240 -2.08 -9.76 13.50
CA ILE A 240 -1.85 -10.81 14.47
C ILE A 240 -1.92 -10.18 15.85
N LYS A 241 -2.65 -10.83 16.77
CA LYS A 241 -2.60 -10.51 18.20
C LYS A 241 -2.38 -11.79 19.00
N ALA A 242 -1.63 -11.63 20.08
CA ALA A 242 -1.58 -12.59 21.17
C ALA A 242 -2.14 -11.89 22.42
N TYR A 243 -3.06 -12.52 23.14
CA TYR A 243 -3.83 -11.88 24.22
C TYR A 243 -4.34 -12.91 25.23
N ASP A 244 -4.83 -12.44 26.39
CA ASP A 244 -5.37 -13.29 27.46
C ASP A 244 -6.69 -13.99 27.03
N GLU A 245 -6.90 -15.23 27.44
CA GLU A 245 -8.11 -16.01 27.10
C GLU A 245 -9.41 -15.31 27.54
N ALA A 246 -9.38 -14.54 28.63
CA ALA A 246 -10.56 -13.82 29.13
C ALA A 246 -11.14 -12.80 28.12
N VAL A 247 -10.33 -12.32 27.16
CA VAL A 247 -10.82 -11.44 26.09
C VAL A 247 -11.86 -12.15 25.21
N LEU A 248 -11.80 -13.48 25.11
CA LEU A 248 -12.71 -14.26 24.26
C LEU A 248 -14.14 -14.37 24.81
N GLU A 249 -14.41 -13.95 26.05
CA GLU A 249 -15.75 -14.03 26.65
C GLU A 249 -16.84 -13.33 25.82
N ASN A 250 -16.47 -12.28 25.08
CA ASN A 250 -17.37 -11.50 24.24
C ASN A 250 -17.03 -11.60 22.74
N ALA A 251 -16.27 -12.62 22.34
CA ALA A 251 -15.92 -12.80 20.94
C ALA A 251 -17.14 -13.22 20.11
N PRO A 252 -17.28 -12.75 18.85
CA PRO A 252 -18.27 -13.29 17.92
C PRO A 252 -18.14 -14.81 17.79
N GLU A 253 -19.25 -15.53 17.57
CA GLU A 253 -19.24 -17.01 17.48
C GLU A 253 -18.27 -17.53 16.42
N THR A 254 -18.04 -16.73 15.38
CA THR A 254 -17.19 -17.05 14.23
C THR A 254 -15.75 -16.58 14.38
N PHE A 255 -15.40 -15.96 15.50
CA PHE A 255 -14.07 -15.43 15.75
C PHE A 255 -13.11 -16.58 16.05
N LYS A 256 -12.12 -16.76 15.18
CA LYS A 256 -11.16 -17.86 15.30
C LYS A 256 -10.04 -17.47 16.27
N ALA A 257 -9.69 -18.39 17.16
CA ALA A 257 -8.52 -18.29 18.03
C ALA A 257 -7.89 -19.67 18.23
N THR A 258 -6.60 -19.69 18.56
CA THR A 258 -5.87 -20.91 18.95
C THR A 258 -4.85 -20.58 20.04
N ASP A 259 -4.31 -21.58 20.73
CA ASP A 259 -3.29 -21.33 21.76
C ASP A 259 -2.01 -20.77 21.13
N ALA A 260 -1.43 -19.75 21.78
CA ALA A 260 -0.13 -19.22 21.37
C ALA A 260 0.95 -20.31 21.53
N ARG A 261 1.73 -20.54 20.48
CA ARG A 261 2.79 -21.56 20.43
C ARG A 261 4.16 -21.00 20.81
N ASP A 262 4.30 -19.68 20.92
CA ASP A 262 5.52 -19.08 21.47
C ASP A 262 5.59 -19.37 22.96
N ARG A 263 6.77 -19.77 23.45
CA ARG A 263 6.97 -20.18 24.85
C ARG A 263 6.73 -19.03 25.83
N GLU A 264 7.01 -17.80 25.42
CA GLU A 264 6.85 -16.61 26.27
C GLU A 264 5.39 -16.17 26.39
N TRP A 265 4.51 -16.71 25.55
CA TRP A 265 3.08 -16.46 25.56
C TRP A 265 2.29 -17.68 26.03
N GLY A 266 2.90 -18.53 26.88
CA GLY A 266 2.22 -19.67 27.46
C GLY A 266 0.93 -19.26 28.18
N GLY A 267 -0.19 -19.89 27.82
CA GLY A 267 -1.52 -19.57 28.34
C GLY A 267 -2.27 -18.46 27.59
N MET A 268 -1.63 -17.77 26.64
CA MET A 268 -2.27 -16.77 25.80
C MET A 268 -2.95 -17.41 24.59
N LYS A 269 -3.94 -16.71 24.04
CA LYS A 269 -4.56 -17.00 22.74
C LYS A 269 -3.89 -16.21 21.64
N TYR A 270 -4.02 -16.71 20.42
CA TYR A 270 -3.42 -16.18 19.21
C TYR A 270 -4.45 -16.17 18.08
N THR A 271 -4.56 -15.04 17.39
CA THR A 271 -5.44 -14.89 16.24
C THR A 271 -4.74 -14.19 15.10
N ILE A 272 -4.97 -14.71 13.87
CA ILE A 272 -4.72 -13.98 12.63
C ILE A 272 -6.07 -13.53 12.09
N GLN A 273 -6.32 -12.23 12.06
CA GLN A 273 -7.57 -11.67 11.56
C GLN A 273 -7.34 -10.86 10.28
N VAL A 274 -8.33 -10.87 9.41
CA VAL A 274 -8.30 -10.17 8.12
C VAL A 274 -9.36 -9.06 8.11
N SER A 275 -9.01 -7.87 7.61
CA SER A 275 -9.97 -6.81 7.29
C SER A 275 -10.59 -7.10 5.92
N PRO A 276 -11.85 -7.55 5.85
CA PRO A 276 -12.44 -8.00 4.59
C PRO A 276 -12.64 -6.85 3.59
N GLU A 277 -12.95 -5.65 4.07
CA GLU A 277 -13.28 -4.49 3.24
C GLU A 277 -12.05 -3.66 2.83
N ASP A 278 -10.91 -3.87 3.47
CA ASP A 278 -9.65 -3.21 3.08
C ASP A 278 -8.77 -4.12 2.21
N CYS A 279 -9.03 -5.43 2.19
CA CYS A 279 -8.27 -6.39 1.40
C CYS A 279 -8.35 -6.08 -0.10
N THR A 280 -7.21 -6.18 -0.78
CA THR A 280 -7.11 -5.99 -2.24
C THR A 280 -6.98 -7.31 -3.00
N ALA A 281 -7.21 -8.45 -2.33
CA ALA A 281 -7.12 -9.80 -2.91
C ALA A 281 -5.79 -10.13 -3.62
N CYS A 282 -4.65 -9.53 -3.20
CA CYS A 282 -3.38 -9.76 -3.90
C CYS A 282 -2.87 -11.20 -3.78
N GLY A 283 -3.25 -11.93 -2.72
CA GLY A 283 -2.91 -13.34 -2.50
C GLY A 283 -1.46 -13.63 -2.06
N ILE A 284 -0.61 -12.61 -1.90
CA ILE A 284 0.79 -12.80 -1.47
C ILE A 284 0.88 -13.52 -0.12
N CYS A 285 0.00 -13.20 0.83
CA CYS A 285 -0.06 -13.86 2.14
C CYS A 285 -0.26 -15.38 2.05
N VAL A 286 -1.06 -15.84 1.08
CA VAL A 286 -1.30 -17.26 0.79
C VAL A 286 -0.09 -17.85 0.08
N ASP A 287 0.50 -17.15 -0.88
CA ASP A 287 1.69 -17.60 -1.61
C ASP A 287 2.86 -17.88 -0.65
N VAL A 288 3.18 -16.93 0.24
CA VAL A 288 4.32 -17.06 1.15
C VAL A 288 4.07 -17.99 2.33
N CYS A 289 2.82 -18.43 2.57
CA CYS A 289 2.50 -19.28 3.71
C CYS A 289 3.26 -20.62 3.59
N PRO A 290 4.15 -20.94 4.55
CA PRO A 290 4.99 -22.14 4.47
C PRO A 290 4.27 -23.39 4.96
N ALA A 291 3.16 -23.23 5.70
CA ALA A 291 2.39 -24.33 6.24
C ALA A 291 1.57 -25.00 5.14
N LYS A 292 1.58 -26.34 5.13
CA LYS A 292 0.81 -27.17 4.19
C LYS A 292 -0.18 -28.01 4.99
N ASN A 293 -1.43 -28.02 4.54
CA ASN A 293 -2.44 -28.91 5.10
C ASN A 293 -2.12 -30.36 4.69
N LYS A 294 -1.97 -31.26 5.66
CA LYS A 294 -1.65 -32.68 5.41
C LYS A 294 -2.88 -33.50 4.99
N ALA A 295 -4.08 -33.05 5.34
CA ALA A 295 -5.34 -33.74 5.05
C ALA A 295 -5.91 -33.33 3.67
N ALA A 296 -5.64 -32.10 3.20
CA ALA A 296 -6.13 -31.59 1.94
C ALA A 296 -4.99 -30.97 1.10
N ALA A 297 -4.54 -31.70 0.08
CA ALA A 297 -3.48 -31.24 -0.80
C ALA A 297 -3.86 -29.94 -1.51
N GLY A 298 -2.97 -28.94 -1.47
CA GLY A 298 -3.19 -27.62 -2.06
C GLY A 298 -3.67 -26.55 -1.07
N LEU A 299 -4.24 -26.95 0.08
CA LEU A 299 -4.59 -26.01 1.14
C LEU A 299 -3.38 -25.72 2.04
N LYS A 300 -3.35 -24.48 2.55
CA LYS A 300 -2.36 -23.95 3.49
C LYS A 300 -3.06 -23.48 4.76
N ALA A 301 -2.32 -22.88 5.69
CA ALA A 301 -2.90 -22.27 6.89
C ALA A 301 -3.70 -20.98 6.62
N ILE A 302 -3.63 -20.44 5.41
CA ILE A 302 -4.41 -19.29 4.97
C ILE A 302 -4.67 -19.46 3.47
N ASN A 303 -5.91 -19.31 3.03
CA ASN A 303 -6.35 -19.62 1.66
C ASN A 303 -7.29 -18.54 1.14
N MET A 304 -7.30 -18.28 -0.17
CA MET A 304 -8.25 -17.33 -0.75
C MET A 304 -9.62 -18.00 -0.86
N GLU A 305 -10.67 -17.35 -0.38
CA GLU A 305 -12.06 -17.79 -0.49
C GLU A 305 -12.93 -16.65 -1.04
N PRO A 306 -14.04 -16.93 -1.74
CA PRO A 306 -15.02 -15.92 -2.13
C PRO A 306 -15.43 -15.04 -0.94
N GLN A 307 -15.45 -13.72 -1.14
CA GLN A 307 -15.75 -12.79 -0.06
C GLN A 307 -17.23 -12.87 0.37
N PRO A 308 -18.23 -12.86 -0.53
CA PRO A 308 -19.57 -13.35 -0.18
C PRO A 308 -19.58 -14.89 -0.04
N PRO A 309 -20.24 -15.46 0.98
CA PRO A 309 -21.11 -14.81 1.97
C PRO A 309 -20.39 -14.34 3.26
N ILE A 310 -19.09 -14.54 3.40
CA ILE A 310 -18.36 -14.34 4.67
C ILE A 310 -18.06 -12.89 5.04
N ARG A 311 -18.33 -11.91 4.15
CA ARG A 311 -17.99 -10.50 4.37
C ARG A 311 -18.49 -9.96 5.71
N GLU A 312 -19.79 -10.08 5.97
CA GLU A 312 -20.44 -9.46 7.15
C GLU A 312 -19.90 -10.06 8.45
N GLN A 313 -19.80 -11.38 8.49
CA GLN A 313 -19.16 -12.12 9.58
C GLN A 313 -17.71 -11.66 9.83
N GLU A 314 -16.91 -11.51 8.77
CA GLU A 314 -15.51 -11.09 8.93
C GLU A 314 -15.37 -9.59 9.27
N VAL A 315 -16.38 -8.75 8.99
CA VAL A 315 -16.45 -7.36 9.48
C VAL A 315 -16.63 -7.38 11.00
N GLU A 316 -17.57 -8.16 11.52
CA GLU A 316 -17.78 -8.31 12.97
C GLU A 316 -16.52 -8.87 13.68
N ASN A 317 -15.89 -9.89 13.10
CA ASN A 317 -14.64 -10.45 13.61
C ASN A 317 -13.50 -9.41 13.59
N TRP A 318 -13.40 -8.60 12.54
CA TRP A 318 -12.39 -7.54 12.43
C TRP A 318 -12.63 -6.44 13.47
N ASP A 319 -13.88 -6.00 13.64
CA ASP A 319 -14.25 -4.98 14.61
C ASP A 319 -13.98 -5.44 16.05
N PHE A 320 -14.24 -6.71 16.36
CA PHE A 320 -13.81 -7.30 17.63
C PHE A 320 -12.28 -7.32 17.76
N PHE A 321 -11.56 -7.77 16.73
CA PHE A 321 -10.09 -7.88 16.75
C PHE A 321 -9.38 -6.55 16.99
N VAL A 322 -9.83 -5.47 16.34
CA VAL A 322 -9.18 -4.15 16.53
C VAL A 322 -9.35 -3.62 17.95
N ASN A 323 -10.42 -4.02 18.65
CA ASN A 323 -10.69 -3.63 20.04
C ASN A 323 -9.94 -4.48 21.08
N ILE A 324 -9.35 -5.61 20.69
CA ILE A 324 -8.45 -6.37 21.58
C ILE A 324 -7.24 -5.47 21.95
N PRO A 325 -6.82 -5.39 23.23
CA PRO A 325 -5.66 -4.59 23.62
C PRO A 325 -4.39 -4.96 22.82
N GLU A 326 -3.63 -3.95 22.40
CA GLU A 326 -2.33 -4.17 21.77
C GLU A 326 -1.31 -4.72 22.78
N MET A 327 -0.44 -5.63 22.34
CA MET A 327 0.62 -6.14 23.19
C MET A 327 1.62 -5.03 23.53
N PRO A 328 1.97 -4.81 24.80
CA PRO A 328 2.94 -3.81 25.19
C PRO A 328 4.27 -3.99 24.45
N ARG A 329 4.79 -2.91 23.85
CA ARG A 329 5.98 -2.95 22.97
C ARG A 329 7.22 -3.52 23.67
N ASN A 330 7.37 -3.26 24.96
CA ASN A 330 8.46 -3.75 25.81
C ASN A 330 8.41 -5.26 26.09
N LEU A 331 7.30 -5.94 25.78
CA LEU A 331 7.15 -7.40 25.92
C LEU A 331 7.38 -8.16 24.60
N ILE A 332 7.73 -7.45 23.52
CA ILE A 332 7.86 -8.03 22.18
C ILE A 332 9.34 -8.17 21.83
N LYS A 333 9.76 -9.38 21.44
CA LYS A 333 11.08 -9.59 20.82
C LYS A 333 11.08 -9.09 19.38
N VAL A 334 11.49 -7.84 19.21
CA VAL A 334 11.53 -7.16 17.90
C VAL A 334 12.46 -7.80 16.88
N ASN A 335 13.42 -8.63 17.30
CA ASN A 335 14.35 -9.33 16.40
C ASN A 335 13.79 -10.66 15.84
N SER A 336 12.58 -11.07 16.24
CA SER A 336 11.92 -12.30 15.78
C SER A 336 10.63 -11.95 15.05
N ILE A 337 10.52 -12.29 13.76
CA ILE A 337 9.33 -12.01 12.94
C ILE A 337 8.04 -12.53 13.60
N ARG A 338 8.11 -13.69 14.28
CA ARG A 338 6.97 -14.31 14.96
C ARG A 338 6.35 -13.40 16.01
N GLN A 339 7.20 -12.70 16.77
CA GLN A 339 6.75 -11.76 17.78
C GLN A 339 6.59 -10.36 17.21
N GLN A 340 7.56 -9.87 16.44
CA GLN A 340 7.56 -8.52 15.88
C GLN A 340 6.28 -8.20 15.09
N GLN A 341 5.70 -9.18 14.37
CA GLN A 341 4.47 -8.96 13.59
C GLN A 341 3.19 -8.80 14.42
N VAL A 342 3.23 -8.93 15.74
CA VAL A 342 2.12 -8.54 16.63
C VAL A 342 2.08 -7.04 16.93
N GLN A 343 3.16 -6.31 16.64
CA GLN A 343 3.16 -4.85 16.78
C GLN A 343 2.15 -4.24 15.82
N GLN A 344 1.35 -3.30 16.32
CA GLN A 344 0.40 -2.54 15.54
C GLN A 344 1.10 -1.86 14.34
N PRO A 345 0.64 -2.07 13.10
CA PRO A 345 1.12 -1.31 11.95
C PRO A 345 0.54 0.10 11.96
N LEU A 346 1.40 1.12 11.80
CA LEU A 346 0.99 2.53 11.68
C LEU A 346 1.08 3.06 10.24
N PHE A 347 1.12 2.14 9.26
CA PHE A 347 0.94 2.39 7.85
C PHE A 347 -0.04 1.35 7.31
N GLU A 348 -1.28 1.75 7.06
CA GLU A 348 -2.40 0.82 6.81
C GLU A 348 -3.32 1.28 5.67
N PHE A 349 -3.80 0.31 4.88
CA PHE A 349 -4.86 0.51 3.88
C PHE A 349 -4.55 1.54 2.79
N SER A 350 -3.28 1.68 2.42
CA SER A 350 -2.84 2.66 1.41
C SER A 350 -3.48 2.46 0.03
N GLY A 351 -3.44 3.51 -0.80
CA GLY A 351 -3.88 3.46 -2.20
C GLY A 351 -2.96 2.68 -3.14
N ALA A 352 -1.95 1.98 -2.65
CA ALA A 352 -0.97 1.25 -3.46
C ALA A 352 -1.62 0.09 -4.24
N CYS A 353 -0.95 -0.34 -5.31
CA CYS A 353 -1.39 -1.48 -6.13
C CYS A 353 -1.55 -2.76 -5.29
N ALA A 354 -2.47 -3.64 -5.70
CA ALA A 354 -2.60 -4.98 -5.11
C ALA A 354 -1.28 -5.75 -5.26
N GLY A 355 -0.66 -6.10 -4.13
CA GLY A 355 0.64 -6.75 -4.12
C GLY A 355 1.84 -5.81 -4.30
N CYS A 356 1.72 -4.53 -3.95
CA CYS A 356 2.83 -3.57 -4.07
C CYS A 356 4.08 -4.01 -3.27
N GLY A 357 5.27 -3.94 -3.89
CA GLY A 357 6.53 -4.33 -3.25
C GLY A 357 7.14 -3.28 -2.33
N GLU A 358 6.66 -2.03 -2.32
CA GLU A 358 7.19 -0.94 -1.50
C GLU A 358 6.61 -0.95 -0.08
N THR A 359 5.28 -1.01 0.01
CA THR A 359 4.52 -0.82 1.26
C THR A 359 4.81 -1.81 2.40
N PRO A 360 5.18 -3.10 2.19
CA PRO A 360 5.60 -3.97 3.30
C PRO A 360 6.79 -3.41 4.10
N TYR A 361 7.70 -2.68 3.45
CA TYR A 361 8.84 -2.06 4.12
C TYR A 361 8.42 -0.86 4.97
N LEU A 362 7.48 -0.02 4.49
CA LEU A 362 6.93 1.09 5.27
C LEU A 362 6.09 0.60 6.46
N LYS A 363 5.32 -0.48 6.27
CA LYS A 363 4.62 -1.17 7.36
C LYS A 363 5.59 -1.67 8.41
N LEU A 364 6.69 -2.32 8.01
CA LEU A 364 7.71 -2.78 8.95
C LEU A 364 8.36 -1.61 9.71
N LEU A 365 8.76 -0.55 9.00
CA LEU A 365 9.31 0.68 9.59
C LEU A 365 8.39 1.23 10.68
N THR A 366 7.10 1.36 10.37
CA THR A 366 6.13 1.95 11.28
C THR A 366 5.77 1.05 12.46
N GLN A 367 5.77 -0.27 12.29
CA GLN A 367 5.67 -1.20 13.42
C GLN A 367 6.85 -1.02 14.39
N LEU A 368 8.07 -0.95 13.85
CA LEU A 368 9.29 -0.86 14.66
C LEU A 368 9.51 0.51 15.30
N PHE A 369 9.20 1.60 14.61
CA PHE A 369 9.64 2.94 15.02
C PHE A 369 8.55 4.02 14.91
N GLY A 370 7.34 3.65 14.50
CA GLY A 370 6.32 4.61 14.06
C GLY A 370 5.83 5.56 15.15
N ASP A 371 5.87 5.15 16.42
CA ASP A 371 5.48 5.99 17.56
C ASP A 371 6.46 7.15 17.87
N ARG A 372 7.59 7.18 17.16
CA ARG A 372 8.67 8.18 17.28
C ARG A 372 9.32 8.54 15.94
N ALA A 373 8.68 8.20 14.83
CA ALA A 373 9.19 8.45 13.49
C ALA A 373 8.76 9.82 12.94
N ILE A 374 9.69 10.48 12.26
CA ILE A 374 9.44 11.68 11.47
C ILE A 374 9.89 11.35 10.04
N ILE A 375 8.97 11.45 9.08
CA ILE A 375 9.13 10.97 7.71
C ILE A 375 9.23 12.15 6.75
N ALA A 376 10.38 12.27 6.09
CA ALA A 376 10.57 13.05 4.87
C ALA A 376 10.40 12.11 3.66
N ASN A 377 9.37 12.34 2.84
CA ASN A 377 9.05 11.49 1.71
C ASN A 377 9.29 12.20 0.38
N ALA A 378 10.10 11.62 -0.50
CA ALA A 378 10.32 12.14 -1.84
C ALA A 378 9.06 11.96 -2.69
N THR A 379 8.84 12.84 -3.67
CA THR A 379 7.74 12.66 -4.62
C THR A 379 7.92 11.39 -5.45
N GLY A 380 6.89 10.54 -5.53
CA GLY A 380 6.95 9.25 -6.21
C GLY A 380 5.77 8.36 -5.83
N CYS A 381 5.82 7.05 -6.12
CA CYS A 381 4.75 6.14 -5.70
C CYS A 381 4.48 6.25 -4.20
N SER A 382 5.53 6.33 -3.38
CA SER A 382 5.43 6.46 -1.93
C SER A 382 4.71 7.70 -1.44
N SER A 383 4.85 8.86 -2.11
CA SER A 383 4.05 10.04 -1.76
C SER A 383 2.62 9.94 -2.27
N ILE A 384 2.38 9.28 -3.40
CA ILE A 384 1.03 9.09 -3.94
C ILE A 384 0.21 8.16 -3.05
N TYR A 385 0.65 6.93 -2.79
CA TYR A 385 -0.15 6.07 -1.91
C TYR A 385 -0.05 6.47 -0.43
N GLY A 386 0.95 7.28 -0.06
CA GLY A 386 1.19 7.76 1.31
C GLY A 386 0.48 9.07 1.66
N GLY A 387 0.07 9.87 0.67
CA GLY A 387 -0.48 11.21 0.89
C GLY A 387 -1.35 11.76 -0.24
N ASN A 388 -1.87 10.93 -1.15
CA ASN A 388 -2.87 11.37 -2.13
C ASN A 388 -4.25 11.51 -1.46
N LEU A 389 -4.58 12.74 -1.11
CA LEU A 389 -5.84 13.13 -0.49
C LEU A 389 -7.06 12.60 -1.28
N PRO A 390 -8.18 12.26 -0.61
CA PRO A 390 -8.60 12.75 0.70
C PRO A 390 -8.03 12.03 1.93
N THR A 391 -7.57 10.79 1.80
CA THR A 391 -7.12 10.00 2.96
C THR A 391 -5.63 9.71 2.96
N THR A 392 -5.07 9.39 4.13
CA THR A 392 -3.68 9.00 4.31
C THR A 392 -3.53 7.73 5.17
N PRO A 393 -2.63 6.79 4.80
CA PRO A 393 -2.38 5.55 5.54
C PRO A 393 -1.51 5.70 6.78
N TRP A 394 -0.84 6.84 6.99
CA TRP A 394 0.00 7.06 8.16
C TRP A 394 -0.89 7.20 9.38
N SER A 395 -0.88 6.24 10.29
CA SER A 395 -1.80 6.14 11.44
C SER A 395 -1.10 6.44 12.76
N HIS A 396 -1.82 6.29 13.87
CA HIS A 396 -1.30 6.46 15.23
C HIS A 396 -1.79 5.35 16.15
N ASN A 397 -1.03 5.08 17.21
CA ASN A 397 -1.40 4.11 18.22
C ASN A 397 -2.45 4.69 19.20
N ASN A 398 -2.88 3.88 20.17
CA ASN A 398 -3.87 4.28 21.18
C ASN A 398 -3.40 5.42 22.11
N GLU A 399 -2.10 5.75 22.13
CA GLU A 399 -1.55 6.91 22.84
C GLU A 399 -1.55 8.19 21.99
N GLY A 400 -2.07 8.14 20.76
CA GLY A 400 -2.04 9.25 19.80
C GLY A 400 -0.67 9.46 19.14
N ARG A 401 0.26 8.52 19.26
CA ARG A 401 1.60 8.60 18.69
C ARG A 401 1.67 7.86 17.36
N GLY A 402 2.22 8.51 16.35
CA GLY A 402 2.43 7.91 15.04
C GLY A 402 3.41 8.72 14.19
N PRO A 403 3.71 8.26 12.96
CA PRO A 403 4.66 8.92 12.10
C PRO A 403 4.18 10.33 11.73
N ALA A 404 5.01 11.34 11.99
CA ALA A 404 4.80 12.66 11.42
C ALA A 404 5.32 12.65 9.97
N TRP A 405 4.45 12.77 8.99
CA TRP A 405 4.80 12.62 7.57
C TRP A 405 4.70 13.94 6.81
N SER A 406 5.67 14.18 5.93
CA SER A 406 5.62 15.29 4.98
C SER A 406 6.32 14.93 3.66
N ASN A 407 5.78 15.45 2.56
CA ASN A 407 6.40 15.44 1.24
C ASN A 407 6.72 16.89 0.84
N SER A 408 8.01 17.19 0.65
CA SER A 408 8.45 18.47 0.09
C SER A 408 8.40 18.40 -1.44
N LEU A 409 9.52 18.10 -2.10
CA LEU A 409 9.61 17.96 -3.55
C LEU A 409 10.19 16.60 -3.95
N PHE A 410 10.45 16.43 -5.24
CA PHE A 410 11.07 15.21 -5.76
C PHE A 410 12.58 15.21 -5.53
N GLU A 411 13.20 16.36 -5.70
CA GLU A 411 14.65 16.58 -5.75
C GLU A 411 15.31 16.83 -4.40
N ASP A 412 14.58 17.34 -3.40
CA ASP A 412 15.13 17.91 -2.17
C ASP A 412 14.94 17.03 -0.92
N ASN A 413 14.43 15.80 -1.08
CA ASN A 413 13.93 15.02 0.05
C ASN A 413 15.01 14.68 1.09
N ALA A 414 16.27 14.49 0.66
CA ALA A 414 17.35 14.20 1.59
C ALA A 414 17.62 15.43 2.48
N GLU A 415 17.73 16.60 1.85
CA GLU A 415 17.98 17.88 2.47
C GLU A 415 16.81 18.29 3.36
N PHE A 416 15.59 17.98 2.94
CA PHE A 416 14.38 18.19 3.73
C PHE A 416 14.41 17.39 5.03
N GLY A 417 14.76 16.10 4.96
CA GLY A 417 14.98 15.27 6.14
C GLY A 417 16.15 15.75 7.00
N LEU A 418 17.25 16.20 6.40
CA LEU A 418 18.37 16.80 7.14
C LEU A 418 17.91 18.06 7.90
N GLY A 419 17.07 18.90 7.29
CA GLY A 419 16.46 20.04 7.96
C GLY A 419 15.66 19.65 9.19
N MET A 420 14.83 18.59 9.10
CA MET A 420 14.12 18.02 10.25
C MET A 420 15.10 17.55 11.34
N ARG A 421 16.18 16.85 10.97
CA ARG A 421 17.19 16.37 11.92
C ARG A 421 17.89 17.52 12.64
N VAL A 422 18.33 18.55 11.92
CA VAL A 422 19.00 19.72 12.50
C VAL A 422 18.06 20.49 13.44
N ALA A 423 16.79 20.64 13.06
CA ALA A 423 15.79 21.27 13.93
C ALA A 423 15.57 20.48 15.23
N LEU A 424 15.46 19.15 15.14
CA LEU A 424 15.32 18.28 16.32
C LEU A 424 16.55 18.34 17.21
N ASP A 425 17.76 18.30 16.65
CA ASP A 425 19.01 18.40 17.42
C ASP A 425 19.02 19.68 18.28
N LYS A 426 18.64 20.81 17.69
CA LYS A 426 18.56 22.08 18.41
C LYS A 426 17.43 22.15 19.42
N GLN A 427 16.28 21.54 19.15
CA GLN A 427 15.21 21.45 20.14
C GLN A 427 15.61 20.56 21.33
N ILE A 428 16.35 19.48 21.09
CA ILE A 428 16.87 18.60 22.14
C ILE A 428 17.92 19.32 22.99
N GLU A 429 18.89 19.97 22.37
CA GLU A 429 19.91 20.80 23.03
C GLU A 429 19.24 21.84 23.94
N TYR A 430 18.28 22.58 23.39
CA TYR A 430 17.54 23.59 24.13
C TYR A 430 16.72 23.02 25.29
N ALA A 431 16.02 21.90 25.08
CA ALA A 431 15.28 21.22 26.14
C ALA A 431 16.21 20.78 27.28
N ARG A 432 17.38 20.21 26.96
CA ARG A 432 18.37 19.77 27.96
C ARG A 432 18.94 20.94 28.75
N GLU A 433 19.24 22.07 28.11
CA GLU A 433 19.68 23.29 28.80
C GLU A 433 18.63 23.79 29.80
N LEU A 434 17.35 23.81 29.39
CA LEU A 434 16.26 24.25 30.25
C LEU A 434 16.02 23.29 31.42
N VAL A 435 16.11 21.97 31.19
CA VAL A 435 16.06 20.96 32.28
C VAL A 435 17.18 21.21 33.29
N ALA A 436 18.39 21.52 32.84
CA ALA A 436 19.52 21.81 33.72
C ALA A 436 19.30 23.12 34.52
N ARG A 437 18.82 24.20 33.86
CA ARG A 437 18.57 25.49 34.52
C ARG A 437 17.44 25.40 35.55
N LEU A 438 16.37 24.68 35.23
CA LEU A 438 15.20 24.53 36.10
C LEU A 438 15.37 23.40 37.14
N SER A 439 16.52 22.73 37.19
CA SER A 439 16.79 21.55 38.04
C SER A 439 16.38 21.73 39.50
N GLY A 440 16.58 22.92 40.08
CA GLY A 440 16.15 23.23 41.45
C GLY A 440 14.63 23.24 41.63
N GLU A 441 13.88 23.69 40.63
CA GLU A 441 12.42 23.83 40.65
C GLU A 441 11.72 22.52 40.26
N ILE A 442 12.24 21.82 39.24
CA ILE A 442 11.70 20.53 38.80
C ILE A 442 12.21 19.35 39.63
N GLY A 443 13.16 19.57 40.54
CA GLY A 443 13.81 18.57 41.39
C GLY A 443 15.03 17.91 40.72
N GLY A 444 16.19 18.03 41.38
CA GLY A 444 17.49 17.63 40.80
C GLY A 444 17.58 16.16 40.38
N THR A 445 16.99 15.24 41.14
CA THR A 445 16.97 13.81 40.79
C THR A 445 16.23 13.53 39.48
N LEU A 446 15.11 14.22 39.23
CA LEU A 446 14.36 14.08 37.98
C LEU A 446 15.15 14.68 36.81
N ALA A 447 15.75 15.85 37.01
CA ALA A 447 16.58 16.49 36.00
C ALA A 447 17.75 15.60 35.58
N GLU A 448 18.48 15.04 36.55
CA GLU A 448 19.61 14.13 36.30
C GLU A 448 19.16 12.85 35.58
N ALA A 449 18.07 12.23 36.03
CA ALA A 449 17.52 11.04 35.40
C ALA A 449 17.08 11.27 33.94
N ILE A 450 16.54 12.45 33.62
CA ILE A 450 16.17 12.84 32.25
C ILE A 450 17.41 13.06 31.38
N LEU A 451 18.42 13.75 31.90
CA LEU A 451 19.61 14.15 31.14
C LEU A 451 20.54 12.96 30.83
N ASN A 452 20.54 11.94 31.69
CA ASN A 452 21.41 10.76 31.60
C ASN A 452 20.66 9.47 31.21
N ALA A 453 19.41 9.58 30.75
CA ALA A 453 18.61 8.43 30.34
C ALA A 453 19.23 7.66 29.17
N ASP A 454 19.44 6.36 29.35
CA ASP A 454 19.68 5.45 28.23
C ASP A 454 18.37 5.22 27.46
N GLN A 455 18.44 5.40 26.15
CA GLN A 455 17.32 5.29 25.20
C GLN A 455 17.72 4.43 23.99
N SER A 456 18.69 3.52 24.19
CA SER A 456 19.17 2.61 23.15
C SER A 456 18.16 1.54 22.77
N ASP A 457 17.16 1.26 23.61
CA ASP A 457 16.11 0.27 23.39
C ASP A 457 14.69 0.77 23.73
N GLU A 458 13.68 -0.05 23.42
CA GLU A 458 12.26 0.25 23.66
C GLU A 458 11.95 0.49 25.16
N PRO A 459 12.39 -0.35 26.12
CA PRO A 459 12.23 -0.08 27.54
C PRO A 459 12.79 1.28 27.99
N GLY A 460 14.03 1.63 27.62
CA GLY A 460 14.64 2.91 27.99
C GLY A 460 13.87 4.13 27.46
N ILE A 461 13.34 4.04 26.23
CA ILE A 461 12.48 5.06 25.65
C ILE A 461 11.16 5.18 26.43
N PHE A 462 10.55 4.06 26.82
CA PHE A 462 9.30 4.07 27.58
C PHE A 462 9.48 4.69 28.98
N GLU A 463 10.56 4.34 29.67
CA GLU A 463 10.92 4.96 30.95
C GLU A 463 11.16 6.46 30.79
N GLN A 464 11.87 6.88 29.74
CA GLN A 464 12.10 8.30 29.47
C GLN A 464 10.80 9.06 29.24
N ARG A 465 9.81 8.46 28.57
CA ARG A 465 8.47 9.05 28.42
C ARG A 465 7.78 9.25 29.76
N GLY A 466 7.92 8.30 30.70
CA GLY A 466 7.41 8.45 32.07
C GLY A 466 8.07 9.61 32.83
N ARG A 467 9.40 9.77 32.69
CA ARG A 467 10.13 10.91 33.25
C ARG A 467 9.66 12.24 32.65
N ILE A 468 9.43 12.28 31.33
CA ILE A 468 8.91 13.47 30.63
C ILE A 468 7.48 13.81 31.07
N ALA A 469 6.61 12.82 31.28
CA ALA A 469 5.27 13.06 31.81
C ALA A 469 5.33 13.73 33.19
N THR A 470 6.17 13.18 34.08
CA THR A 470 6.42 13.77 35.42
C THR A 470 7.00 15.18 35.31
N LEU A 471 7.91 15.42 34.37
CA LEU A 471 8.47 16.75 34.10
C LEU A 471 7.36 17.74 33.71
N LYS A 472 6.49 17.37 32.77
CA LYS A 472 5.39 18.22 32.29
C LYS A 472 4.42 18.59 33.42
N GLU A 473 4.11 17.64 34.30
CA GLU A 473 3.30 17.90 35.50
C GLU A 473 3.95 18.95 36.40
N ARG A 474 5.25 18.82 36.70
CA ARG A 474 5.98 19.81 37.52
C ARG A 474 6.04 21.19 36.87
N LEU A 475 6.29 21.25 35.56
CA LEU A 475 6.34 22.51 34.82
C LEU A 475 5.01 23.27 34.85
N SER A 476 3.87 22.58 34.94
CA SER A 476 2.56 23.23 35.05
C SER A 476 2.40 24.09 36.31
N GLY A 477 3.15 23.77 37.38
CA GLY A 477 3.19 24.55 38.62
C GLY A 477 4.23 25.67 38.63
N ILE A 478 5.08 25.76 37.61
CA ILE A 478 6.18 26.73 37.56
C ILE A 478 5.81 27.88 36.62
N ASN A 479 5.64 29.07 37.19
CA ASN A 479 5.22 30.25 36.44
C ASN A 479 6.41 31.08 35.94
N SER A 480 7.28 30.48 35.11
CA SER A 480 8.42 31.15 34.47
C SER A 480 8.37 31.05 32.94
N PRO A 481 8.93 32.03 32.20
CA PRO A 481 9.08 31.93 30.75
C PRO A 481 9.81 30.65 30.32
N GLU A 482 10.86 30.26 31.05
CA GLU A 482 11.67 29.08 30.81
C GLU A 482 10.87 27.79 30.96
N ALA A 483 10.01 27.69 31.97
CA ALA A 483 9.17 26.51 32.16
C ALA A 483 8.15 26.35 31.02
N ARG A 484 7.56 27.46 30.56
CA ARG A 484 6.66 27.46 29.39
C ARG A 484 7.39 27.07 28.11
N GLN A 485 8.62 27.55 27.92
CA GLN A 485 9.47 27.17 26.79
C GLN A 485 9.84 25.70 26.84
N LEU A 486 10.24 25.17 28.00
CA LEU A 486 10.58 23.75 28.14
C LEU A 486 9.35 22.88 27.83
N LEU A 487 8.16 23.29 28.25
CA LEU A 487 6.93 22.55 27.99
C LEU A 487 6.68 22.33 26.48
N THR A 488 7.05 23.27 25.61
CA THR A 488 6.84 23.14 24.15
C THR A 488 7.82 22.19 23.47
N VAL A 489 8.99 21.94 24.08
CA VAL A 489 10.04 21.07 23.53
C VAL A 489 10.31 19.80 24.35
N ALA A 490 9.64 19.61 25.49
CA ALA A 490 9.89 18.50 26.42
C ALA A 490 9.74 17.13 25.76
N ASP A 491 8.81 16.95 24.82
CA ASP A 491 8.64 15.68 24.11
C ASP A 491 9.84 15.30 23.23
N ASN A 492 10.71 16.25 22.90
CA ASN A 492 11.93 15.97 22.15
C ASN A 492 13.02 15.32 23.02
N LEU A 493 12.88 15.33 24.35
CA LEU A 493 13.81 14.61 25.25
C LEU A 493 13.72 13.08 25.08
N ALA A 494 12.64 12.57 24.49
CA ALA A 494 12.52 11.18 24.04
C ALA A 494 13.11 11.03 22.63
N LYS A 495 13.86 9.96 22.38
CA LYS A 495 14.50 9.68 21.08
C LYS A 495 13.48 9.71 19.93
N LYS A 496 13.78 10.47 18.88
CA LYS A 496 13.01 10.55 17.63
C LYS A 496 13.89 10.17 16.44
N ASN A 497 13.29 9.49 15.48
CA ASN A 497 13.99 8.98 14.30
C ASN A 497 13.54 9.71 13.04
N VAL A 498 14.49 10.34 12.36
CA VAL A 498 14.24 10.93 11.04
C VAL A 498 14.45 9.85 9.99
N TRP A 499 13.40 9.56 9.24
CA TRP A 499 13.41 8.65 8.10
C TRP A 499 13.19 9.43 6.81
N ILE A 500 14.08 9.23 5.86
CA ILE A 500 14.07 9.83 4.53
C ILE A 500 13.72 8.72 3.55
N ILE A 501 12.49 8.73 3.03
CA ILE A 501 11.97 7.64 2.20
C ILE A 501 11.74 8.10 0.76
N GLY A 502 12.06 7.24 -0.21
CA GLY A 502 11.82 7.53 -1.62
C GLY A 502 12.15 6.38 -2.55
N GLY A 503 11.75 6.51 -3.81
CA GLY A 503 12.01 5.51 -4.85
C GLY A 503 13.40 5.67 -5.50
N ASP A 504 13.74 4.75 -6.40
CA ASP A 504 15.02 4.76 -7.10
C ASP A 504 15.23 6.00 -7.99
N GLY A 505 14.17 6.52 -8.59
CA GLY A 505 14.27 7.74 -9.40
C GLY A 505 14.65 9.00 -8.62
N TRP A 506 14.38 9.03 -7.32
CA TRP A 506 14.88 10.09 -6.46
C TRP A 506 16.35 9.84 -6.13
N SER A 507 16.66 8.70 -5.54
CA SER A 507 17.96 8.42 -4.91
C SER A 507 19.11 8.17 -5.90
N TYR A 508 18.82 7.62 -7.08
CA TYR A 508 19.85 7.33 -8.08
C TYR A 508 20.07 8.48 -9.06
N ASP A 509 19.01 9.29 -9.29
CA ASP A 509 18.94 10.32 -10.32
C ASP A 509 18.83 11.74 -9.73
N ILE A 510 17.61 12.27 -9.58
CA ILE A 510 17.38 13.71 -9.38
C ILE A 510 17.83 14.22 -8.01
N GLY A 511 17.61 13.44 -6.95
CA GLY A 511 17.99 13.79 -5.57
C GLY A 511 19.29 13.15 -5.11
N TYR A 512 20.06 12.51 -6.01
CA TYR A 512 21.30 11.84 -5.64
C TYR A 512 22.34 12.80 -5.04
N GLY A 513 22.48 14.01 -5.59
CA GLY A 513 23.44 14.99 -5.08
C GLY A 513 23.13 15.40 -3.63
N GLY A 514 21.86 15.63 -3.33
CA GLY A 514 21.38 15.87 -1.97
C GLY A 514 21.57 14.67 -1.05
N LEU A 515 21.22 13.48 -1.52
CA LEU A 515 21.38 12.24 -0.77
C LEU A 515 22.84 11.98 -0.38
N ASP A 516 23.77 12.11 -1.34
CA ASP A 516 25.20 11.97 -1.10
C ASP A 516 25.68 12.96 -0.04
N HIS A 517 25.32 14.24 -0.16
CA HIS A 517 25.69 15.27 0.82
C HIS A 517 25.16 14.99 2.23
N VAL A 518 23.89 14.57 2.33
CA VAL A 518 23.23 14.32 3.61
C VAL A 518 23.83 13.09 4.29
N LEU A 519 24.08 12.01 3.57
CA LEU A 519 24.75 10.83 4.13
C LEU A 519 26.22 11.15 4.50
N ALA A 520 26.93 11.96 3.71
CA ALA A 520 28.29 12.38 4.03
C ALA A 520 28.39 13.30 5.27
N SER A 521 27.28 13.93 5.68
CA SER A 521 27.26 14.86 6.82
C SER A 521 27.53 14.19 8.18
N GLY A 522 27.42 12.87 8.27
CA GLY A 522 27.55 12.13 9.52
C GLY A 522 26.38 12.29 10.50
N ARG A 523 25.32 13.01 10.12
CA ARG A 523 24.13 13.19 10.97
C ARG A 523 23.31 11.89 11.05
N ASN A 524 22.71 11.66 12.21
CA ASN A 524 21.87 10.49 12.47
C ASN A 524 20.51 10.60 11.75
N VAL A 525 20.47 10.11 10.51
CA VAL A 525 19.28 10.00 9.66
C VAL A 525 19.22 8.62 9.02
N ASN A 526 18.01 8.11 8.84
CA ASN A 526 17.78 6.80 8.22
C ASN A 526 17.17 6.98 6.84
N VAL A 527 17.85 6.53 5.79
CA VAL A 527 17.35 6.57 4.42
C VAL A 527 16.81 5.21 4.01
N LEU A 528 15.57 5.16 3.52
CA LEU A 528 14.97 3.98 2.91
C LEU A 528 14.69 4.24 1.42
N VAL A 529 15.47 3.59 0.56
CA VAL A 529 15.26 3.59 -0.88
C VAL A 529 14.45 2.35 -1.27
N MET A 530 13.23 2.55 -1.75
CA MET A 530 12.39 1.50 -2.31
C MET A 530 12.70 1.38 -3.81
N ASP A 531 13.64 0.48 -4.13
CA ASP A 531 14.21 0.36 -5.48
C ASP A 531 13.31 -0.51 -6.36
N THR A 532 12.51 0.15 -7.20
CA THR A 532 11.69 -0.49 -8.23
C THR A 532 12.42 -0.58 -9.56
N GLU A 533 13.64 -0.07 -9.65
CA GLU A 533 14.48 0.00 -10.84
C GLU A 533 13.86 0.73 -12.04
N VAL A 534 12.80 1.50 -11.83
CA VAL A 534 12.12 2.34 -12.84
C VAL A 534 11.38 3.49 -12.14
N TYR A 535 11.01 4.52 -12.88
CA TYR A 535 10.11 5.55 -12.35
C TYR A 535 8.67 5.02 -12.40
N SER A 536 8.29 4.27 -11.36
CA SER A 536 7.02 3.55 -11.31
C SER A 536 5.80 4.46 -11.48
N ASN A 537 5.75 5.59 -10.74
CA ASN A 537 4.59 6.49 -10.70
C ASN A 537 4.25 7.11 -12.07
N THR A 538 5.27 7.54 -12.82
CA THR A 538 5.10 8.25 -14.09
C THR A 538 5.00 7.30 -15.29
N GLY A 539 4.83 6.00 -15.03
CA GLY A 539 4.52 4.97 -15.99
C GLY A 539 5.72 4.21 -16.55
N GLY A 540 6.77 4.00 -15.74
CA GLY A 540 7.86 3.07 -16.02
C GLY A 540 8.95 3.62 -16.92
N GLN A 541 9.47 4.81 -16.63
CA GLN A 541 10.66 5.37 -17.27
C GLN A 541 11.93 4.72 -16.73
N SER A 542 12.96 4.64 -17.58
CA SER A 542 14.29 4.21 -17.15
C SER A 542 14.86 5.16 -16.10
N SER A 543 15.48 4.61 -15.07
CA SER A 543 16.31 5.30 -14.07
C SER A 543 17.76 4.86 -14.19
N LYS A 544 18.67 5.50 -13.43
CA LYS A 544 20.04 4.96 -13.25
C LYS A 544 20.04 3.64 -12.45
N ALA A 545 18.95 3.30 -11.78
CA ALA A 545 18.77 2.02 -11.11
C ALA A 545 18.24 0.91 -12.03
N THR A 546 17.72 1.23 -13.22
CA THR A 546 17.29 0.22 -14.20
C THR A 546 18.46 -0.69 -14.58
N PRO A 547 18.30 -2.03 -14.52
CA PRO A 547 19.37 -2.96 -14.87
C PRO A 547 19.59 -3.01 -16.38
N ARG A 548 20.73 -3.58 -16.78
CA ARG A 548 21.01 -3.89 -18.19
C ARG A 548 19.89 -4.76 -18.78
N ALA A 549 19.64 -4.60 -20.07
CA ALA A 549 18.63 -5.34 -20.85
C ALA A 549 17.15 -5.06 -20.50
N ALA A 550 16.85 -4.41 -19.37
CA ALA A 550 15.47 -4.07 -19.04
C ALA A 550 14.91 -3.04 -20.03
N ILE A 551 13.72 -3.32 -20.55
CA ILE A 551 12.91 -2.37 -21.32
C ILE A 551 12.14 -1.47 -20.36
N ALA A 552 12.27 -0.17 -20.60
CA ALA A 552 11.49 0.88 -19.96
C ALA A 552 11.26 2.03 -20.97
N LYS A 553 10.43 3.02 -20.64
CA LYS A 553 10.37 4.24 -21.45
C LYS A 553 11.75 4.92 -21.44
N PHE A 554 12.17 5.42 -22.59
CA PHE A 554 13.54 5.91 -22.86
C PHE A 554 14.64 4.83 -22.90
N ALA A 555 14.28 3.55 -22.73
CA ALA A 555 15.16 2.39 -22.90
C ALA A 555 14.46 1.26 -23.68
N ALA A 556 13.76 1.61 -24.77
CA ALA A 556 12.91 0.67 -25.51
C ALA A 556 13.68 -0.49 -26.16
N GLY A 557 14.97 -0.29 -26.45
CA GLY A 557 15.87 -1.33 -26.98
C GLY A 557 16.62 -2.11 -25.91
N GLY A 558 16.18 -2.06 -24.65
CA GLY A 558 16.92 -2.54 -23.49
C GLY A 558 17.95 -1.51 -23.03
N LYS A 559 18.10 -1.31 -21.72
CA LYS A 559 19.11 -0.40 -21.19
C LYS A 559 20.51 -1.00 -21.40
N PRO A 560 21.46 -0.28 -22.04
CA PRO A 560 22.78 -0.83 -22.35
C PRO A 560 23.74 -0.79 -21.14
N SER A 561 23.63 0.25 -20.31
CA SER A 561 24.51 0.43 -19.15
C SER A 561 24.08 -0.45 -17.97
N PRO A 562 25.01 -0.89 -17.11
CA PRO A 562 24.66 -1.58 -15.88
C PRO A 562 23.89 -0.65 -14.92
N LYS A 563 23.29 -1.26 -13.89
CA LYS A 563 22.71 -0.53 -12.76
C LYS A 563 23.80 0.29 -12.06
N LYS A 564 23.51 1.55 -11.72
CA LYS A 564 24.38 2.34 -10.84
C LYS A 564 24.44 1.67 -9.47
N ASP A 565 25.62 1.43 -8.92
CA ASP A 565 25.78 0.77 -7.63
C ASP A 565 25.81 1.80 -6.47
N LEU A 566 24.62 2.27 -6.08
CA LEU A 566 24.47 3.27 -5.00
C LEU A 566 25.05 2.77 -3.68
N GLY A 567 24.79 1.51 -3.32
CA GLY A 567 25.24 0.96 -2.05
C GLY A 567 26.77 0.91 -1.97
N ARG A 568 27.46 0.47 -3.05
CA ARG A 568 28.92 0.52 -3.11
C ARG A 568 29.47 1.93 -3.07
N MET A 569 28.83 2.90 -3.72
CA MET A 569 29.23 4.31 -3.65
C MET A 569 29.16 4.83 -2.22
N MET A 570 28.08 4.55 -1.48
CA MET A 570 27.97 5.03 -0.10
C MET A 570 28.91 4.30 0.86
N MET A 571 29.22 3.03 0.62
CA MET A 571 30.21 2.29 1.41
C MET A 571 31.63 2.89 1.35
N THR A 572 31.98 3.70 0.34
CA THR A 572 33.33 4.28 0.24
C THR A 572 33.62 5.33 1.31
N TYR A 573 32.58 5.92 1.93
CA TYR A 573 32.76 6.87 3.03
C TYR A 573 33.25 6.18 4.32
N GLY A 574 32.94 4.90 4.51
CA GLY A 574 33.38 4.10 5.67
C GLY A 574 32.57 4.31 6.96
N ASN A 575 31.85 5.44 7.09
CA ASN A 575 31.05 5.80 8.26
C ASN A 575 29.54 5.91 7.97
N ILE A 576 29.06 5.27 6.90
CA ILE A 576 27.64 5.17 6.57
C ILE A 576 27.23 3.71 6.72
N TYR A 577 26.19 3.43 7.52
CA TYR A 577 25.59 2.10 7.52
C TYR A 577 24.88 1.86 6.19
N VAL A 578 25.18 0.77 5.48
CA VAL A 578 24.55 0.45 4.19
C VAL A 578 24.03 -0.97 4.18
N ALA A 579 22.76 -1.16 3.87
CA ALA A 579 22.18 -2.49 3.70
C ALA A 579 21.40 -2.59 2.38
N GLN A 580 21.59 -3.70 1.67
CA GLN A 580 20.76 -4.08 0.54
C GLN A 580 19.87 -5.24 0.95
N VAL A 581 18.54 -5.07 0.83
CA VAL A 581 17.54 -5.98 1.39
C VAL A 581 16.53 -6.41 0.32
N ALA A 582 15.92 -7.58 0.52
CA ALA A 582 14.78 -8.06 -0.25
C ALA A 582 13.95 -8.98 0.65
N MET A 583 12.72 -8.56 0.99
CA MET A 583 11.86 -9.28 1.95
C MET A 583 11.53 -10.70 1.46
N GLY A 584 11.25 -10.87 0.16
CA GLY A 584 11.01 -12.20 -0.43
C GLY A 584 12.29 -13.05 -0.55
N GLY A 585 13.46 -12.42 -0.59
CA GLY A 585 14.75 -13.10 -0.59
C GLY A 585 15.15 -13.63 0.79
N ARG A 586 15.10 -12.77 1.81
CA ARG A 586 15.40 -13.11 3.20
C ARG A 586 14.80 -12.10 4.18
N ASP A 587 13.58 -12.38 4.63
CA ASP A 587 12.81 -11.59 5.58
C ASP A 587 13.55 -11.31 6.91
N GLU A 588 14.22 -12.32 7.49
CA GLU A 588 15.01 -12.14 8.71
C GLU A 588 16.17 -11.15 8.55
N GLN A 589 16.82 -11.13 7.37
CA GLN A 589 17.89 -10.18 7.09
C GLN A 589 17.34 -8.76 6.91
N THR A 590 16.15 -8.63 6.32
CA THR A 590 15.46 -7.34 6.20
C THR A 590 15.16 -6.78 7.58
N LEU A 591 14.56 -7.58 8.48
CA LEU A 591 14.27 -7.16 9.85
C LEU A 591 15.53 -6.69 10.59
N ARG A 592 16.61 -7.49 10.51
CA ARG A 592 17.88 -7.15 11.15
C ARG A 592 18.49 -5.86 10.60
N ALA A 593 18.42 -5.63 9.28
CA ALA A 593 18.95 -4.40 8.68
C ALA A 593 18.21 -3.14 9.16
N PHE A 594 16.88 -3.21 9.35
CA PHE A 594 16.11 -2.10 9.91
C PHE A 594 16.50 -1.79 11.35
N LEU A 595 16.66 -2.83 12.18
CA LEU A 595 17.08 -2.69 13.57
C LEU A 595 18.50 -2.12 13.69
N GLU A 596 19.45 -2.62 12.90
CA GLU A 596 20.83 -2.14 12.91
C GLU A 596 20.96 -0.71 12.37
N ALA A 597 20.24 -0.37 11.29
CA ALA A 597 20.25 0.97 10.71
C ALA A 597 19.77 2.04 11.71
N GLU A 598 18.69 1.76 12.44
CA GLU A 598 18.15 2.72 13.42
C GLU A 598 18.97 2.79 14.71
N ALA A 599 19.62 1.69 15.07
CA ALA A 599 20.52 1.65 16.22
C ALA A 599 21.86 2.35 15.97
N TYR A 600 22.30 2.43 14.71
CA TYR A 600 23.53 3.12 14.33
C TYR A 600 23.43 4.63 14.61
N ASP A 601 24.38 5.18 15.38
CA ASP A 601 24.41 6.61 15.68
C ASP A 601 25.09 7.41 14.56
N GLY A 602 24.44 7.43 13.40
CA GLY A 602 24.99 8.03 12.20
C GLY A 602 24.08 7.85 11.00
N PRO A 603 24.58 8.19 9.79
CA PRO A 603 23.80 8.07 8.57
C PRO A 603 23.63 6.60 8.19
N SER A 604 22.39 6.22 7.88
CA SER A 604 22.03 4.86 7.46
C SER A 604 21.31 4.87 6.12
N LEU A 605 21.62 3.90 5.26
CA LEU A 605 20.99 3.68 3.96
C LEU A 605 20.53 2.22 3.82
N ILE A 606 19.23 2.02 3.64
CA ILE A 606 18.63 0.74 3.27
C ILE A 606 18.13 0.83 1.82
N ILE A 607 18.63 -0.05 0.95
CA ILE A 607 18.18 -0.19 -0.43
C ILE A 607 17.33 -1.47 -0.51
N ALA A 608 16.02 -1.31 -0.63
CA ALA A 608 15.04 -2.37 -0.58
C ALA A 608 14.50 -2.70 -1.97
N TYR A 609 14.78 -3.92 -2.45
CA TYR A 609 14.20 -4.38 -3.72
C TYR A 609 12.67 -4.42 -3.61
N SER A 610 12.02 -3.64 -4.48
CA SER A 610 10.59 -3.38 -4.45
C SER A 610 9.99 -3.76 -5.80
N HIS A 611 9.47 -4.99 -5.89
CA HIS A 611 8.82 -5.45 -7.12
C HIS A 611 7.65 -4.54 -7.51
N CYS A 612 7.39 -4.41 -8.82
CA CYS A 612 6.41 -3.46 -9.34
C CYS A 612 5.63 -4.06 -10.52
N ILE A 613 4.40 -3.58 -10.73
CA ILE A 613 3.61 -3.88 -11.93
C ILE A 613 4.36 -3.52 -13.23
N ALA A 614 5.28 -2.56 -13.18
CA ALA A 614 6.12 -2.15 -14.31
C ALA A 614 7.12 -3.24 -14.74
N HIS A 615 7.42 -4.21 -13.87
CA HIS A 615 8.23 -5.38 -14.23
C HIS A 615 7.43 -6.37 -15.08
N GLY A 616 6.10 -6.25 -15.06
CA GLY A 616 5.17 -7.10 -15.78
C GLY A 616 5.18 -8.54 -15.28
N ILE A 617 5.21 -8.70 -13.97
CA ILE A 617 5.17 -9.97 -13.24
C ILE A 617 3.75 -10.29 -12.74
N ASN A 618 3.54 -11.51 -12.24
CA ASN A 618 2.32 -11.84 -11.52
C ASN A 618 2.41 -11.36 -10.06
N MET A 619 1.68 -10.30 -9.72
CA MET A 619 1.72 -9.71 -8.38
C MET A 619 1.32 -10.69 -7.26
N LYS A 620 0.58 -11.77 -7.56
CA LYS A 620 0.22 -12.80 -6.58
C LYS A 620 1.40 -13.60 -6.07
N THR A 621 2.45 -13.72 -6.87
CA THR A 621 3.67 -14.50 -6.56
C THR A 621 4.91 -13.61 -6.47
N ALA A 622 4.75 -12.28 -6.37
CA ALA A 622 5.84 -11.34 -6.53
C ALA A 622 6.94 -11.40 -5.44
N MET A 623 6.66 -12.04 -4.29
CA MET A 623 7.71 -12.35 -3.31
C MET A 623 8.65 -13.46 -3.81
N GLN A 624 8.17 -14.36 -4.66
CA GLN A 624 9.01 -15.35 -5.35
C GLN A 624 9.90 -14.69 -6.41
N ASP A 625 9.43 -13.62 -7.07
CA ASP A 625 10.28 -12.83 -7.98
C ASP A 625 11.45 -12.18 -7.22
N GLN A 626 11.20 -11.57 -6.05
CA GLN A 626 12.29 -11.07 -5.18
C GLN A 626 13.24 -12.20 -4.75
N LYS A 627 12.68 -13.37 -4.41
CA LYS A 627 13.46 -14.54 -4.04
C LYS A 627 14.35 -15.00 -5.20
N MET A 628 13.82 -15.02 -6.41
CA MET A 628 14.56 -15.41 -7.61
C MET A 628 15.69 -14.43 -7.89
N ALA A 629 15.45 -13.12 -7.78
CA ALA A 629 16.49 -12.10 -7.94
C ALA A 629 17.69 -12.35 -7.01
N VAL A 630 17.44 -12.77 -5.77
CA VAL A 630 18.51 -13.12 -4.82
C VAL A 630 19.14 -14.48 -5.13
N ASP A 631 18.34 -15.51 -5.41
CA ASP A 631 18.83 -16.87 -5.69
C ASP A 631 19.67 -16.96 -6.99
N THR A 632 19.48 -16.02 -7.94
CA THR A 632 20.29 -15.90 -9.17
C THR A 632 21.47 -14.94 -9.05
N GLY A 633 21.57 -14.18 -7.95
CA GLY A 633 22.59 -13.15 -7.77
C GLY A 633 22.34 -11.84 -8.52
N GLN A 634 21.18 -11.69 -9.18
CA GLN A 634 20.76 -10.41 -9.77
C GLN A 634 20.67 -9.30 -8.70
N TRP A 635 20.25 -9.67 -7.50
CA TRP A 635 20.17 -8.78 -6.34
C TRP A 635 20.92 -9.38 -5.16
N LEU A 636 21.98 -8.72 -4.70
CA LEU A 636 22.74 -9.17 -3.54
C LEU A 636 22.15 -8.60 -2.25
N LEU A 637 22.20 -9.41 -1.20
CA LEU A 637 21.89 -9.03 0.18
C LEU A 637 23.18 -8.88 0.95
N TYR A 638 23.43 -7.70 1.48
CA TYR A 638 24.57 -7.42 2.33
C TYR A 638 24.24 -6.33 3.36
N ARG A 639 25.10 -6.21 4.36
CA ARG A 639 25.12 -5.12 5.34
C ARG A 639 26.56 -4.67 5.54
N PHE A 640 26.78 -3.37 5.51
CA PHE A 640 28.01 -2.69 5.87
C PHE A 640 27.74 -1.94 7.16
N ASN A 641 28.35 -2.37 8.26
CA ASN A 641 28.15 -1.78 9.58
C ASN A 641 29.46 -1.15 10.08
N PRO A 642 29.58 0.19 10.09
CA PRO A 642 30.78 0.90 10.54
C PRO A 642 31.22 0.54 11.97
N THR A 643 30.30 0.24 12.89
CA THR A 643 30.62 -0.13 14.28
C THR A 643 31.48 -1.39 14.36
N LEU A 644 31.35 -2.32 13.39
CA LEU A 644 32.23 -3.49 13.34
C LEU A 644 33.68 -3.12 13.02
N ALA A 645 33.91 -2.06 12.22
CA ALA A 645 35.27 -1.58 11.93
C ALA A 645 35.90 -0.96 13.18
N GLU A 646 35.12 -0.27 14.01
CA GLU A 646 35.56 0.26 15.32
C GLU A 646 35.98 -0.86 16.28
N GLU A 647 35.35 -2.03 16.17
CA GLU A 647 35.72 -3.26 16.88
C GLU A 647 36.90 -4.03 16.23
N GLY A 648 37.48 -3.53 15.14
CA GLY A 648 38.55 -4.21 14.40
C GLY A 648 38.10 -5.40 13.54
N LYS A 649 36.79 -5.54 13.29
CA LYS A 649 36.19 -6.56 12.42
C LYS A 649 35.94 -6.01 11.01
N ASN A 650 35.66 -6.90 10.05
CA ASN A 650 35.26 -6.47 8.71
C ASN A 650 33.82 -5.89 8.76
N PRO A 651 33.60 -4.63 8.34
CA PRO A 651 32.27 -4.01 8.36
C PRO A 651 31.31 -4.62 7.35
N LEU A 652 31.80 -5.23 6.25
CA LEU A 652 30.96 -5.81 5.21
C LEU A 652 30.61 -7.27 5.51
N THR A 653 29.32 -7.54 5.64
CA THR A 653 28.74 -8.88 5.72
C THR A 653 27.90 -9.16 4.47
N LEU A 654 28.30 -10.15 3.66
CA LEU A 654 27.48 -10.67 2.56
C LEU A 654 26.47 -11.70 3.12
N ASP A 655 25.19 -11.34 3.13
CA ASP A 655 24.11 -12.19 3.66
C ASP A 655 23.49 -13.11 2.59
N SER A 656 23.76 -12.83 1.32
CA SER A 656 23.42 -13.72 0.20
C SER A 656 24.31 -14.95 0.16
N ARG A 657 23.73 -16.06 -0.28
CA ARG A 657 24.49 -17.26 -0.61
C ARG A 657 25.01 -17.16 -2.03
N GLN A 658 25.93 -18.05 -2.39
CA GLN A 658 26.32 -18.22 -3.79
C GLN A 658 25.06 -18.48 -4.65
N PRO A 659 24.94 -17.85 -5.84
CA PRO A 659 23.83 -18.06 -6.74
C PRO A 659 23.61 -19.55 -7.03
N LYS A 660 22.35 -19.98 -6.95
CA LYS A 660 21.94 -21.39 -7.15
C LYS A 660 21.38 -21.65 -8.54
N LYS A 661 21.10 -20.58 -9.28
CA LYS A 661 20.39 -20.60 -10.56
C LYS A 661 21.03 -19.59 -11.50
N PRO A 662 20.97 -19.82 -12.83
CA PRO A 662 21.43 -18.84 -13.79
C PRO A 662 20.53 -17.60 -13.79
N VAL A 663 21.12 -16.42 -14.00
CA VAL A 663 20.39 -15.14 -14.06
C VAL A 663 19.31 -15.11 -15.15
N SER A 664 19.50 -15.85 -16.24
CA SER A 664 18.53 -15.97 -17.32
C SER A 664 17.16 -16.50 -16.85
N GLU A 665 17.10 -17.34 -15.81
CA GLU A 665 15.80 -17.76 -15.24
C GLU A 665 15.02 -16.56 -14.68
N PHE A 666 15.69 -15.64 -13.98
CA PHE A 666 15.06 -14.42 -13.48
C PHE A 666 14.63 -13.50 -14.62
N LEU A 667 15.50 -13.29 -15.62
CA LEU A 667 15.19 -12.41 -16.75
C LEU A 667 13.93 -12.90 -17.50
N HIS A 668 13.78 -14.22 -17.71
CA HIS A 668 12.58 -14.76 -18.36
C HIS A 668 11.31 -14.72 -17.49
N MET A 669 11.40 -14.49 -16.18
CA MET A 669 10.21 -14.31 -15.34
C MET A 669 9.52 -12.97 -15.59
N GLU A 670 10.29 -11.93 -15.92
CA GLU A 670 9.76 -10.56 -16.02
C GLU A 670 9.54 -10.14 -17.48
N ASN A 671 8.37 -9.55 -17.75
CA ASN A 671 8.07 -9.08 -19.11
C ASN A 671 9.01 -7.97 -19.58
N ARG A 672 9.56 -7.16 -18.66
CA ARG A 672 10.51 -6.09 -19.03
C ARG A 672 11.80 -6.60 -19.70
N PHE A 673 12.16 -7.88 -19.54
CA PHE A 673 13.27 -8.49 -20.28
C PHE A 673 12.78 -9.35 -21.45
N ARG A 674 11.72 -10.15 -21.27
CA ARG A 674 11.13 -10.96 -22.37
C ARG A 674 10.72 -10.14 -23.58
N MET A 675 10.22 -8.91 -23.36
CA MET A 675 9.87 -8.02 -24.46
C MET A 675 11.08 -7.65 -25.33
N LEU A 676 12.29 -7.62 -24.76
CA LEU A 676 13.52 -7.39 -25.52
C LEU A 676 13.84 -8.59 -26.39
N GLU A 677 13.80 -9.78 -25.82
CA GLU A 677 14.00 -11.03 -26.55
C GLU A 677 13.02 -11.19 -27.72
N MET A 678 11.73 -10.86 -27.51
CA MET A 678 10.71 -10.92 -28.55
C MET A 678 10.89 -9.86 -29.65
N SER A 679 11.35 -8.66 -29.31
CA SER A 679 11.41 -7.53 -30.26
C SER A 679 12.78 -7.38 -30.94
N ARG A 680 13.86 -7.80 -30.26
CA ARG A 680 15.26 -7.67 -30.68
C ARG A 680 16.11 -8.85 -30.14
N PRO A 681 15.89 -10.09 -30.63
CA PRO A 681 16.52 -11.29 -30.07
C PRO A 681 18.05 -11.24 -30.05
N ASP A 682 18.70 -10.75 -31.12
CA ASP A 682 20.16 -10.66 -31.18
C ASP A 682 20.74 -9.73 -30.10
N ALA A 683 20.08 -8.58 -29.87
CA ALA A 683 20.49 -7.64 -28.84
C ALA A 683 20.23 -8.19 -27.43
N ALA A 684 19.11 -8.91 -27.24
CA ALA A 684 18.79 -9.57 -25.99
C ALA A 684 19.85 -10.61 -25.63
N SER A 685 20.24 -11.46 -26.60
CA SER A 685 21.24 -12.50 -26.38
C SER A 685 22.57 -11.92 -25.89
N VAL A 686 23.06 -10.85 -26.53
CA VAL A 686 24.30 -10.18 -26.11
C VAL A 686 24.14 -9.57 -24.72
N MET A 687 23.07 -8.81 -24.47
CA MET A 687 22.88 -8.13 -23.19
C MET A 687 22.56 -9.07 -22.01
N PHE A 688 22.10 -10.29 -22.27
CA PHE A 688 21.87 -11.31 -21.23
C PHE A 688 23.15 -12.07 -20.87
N GLU A 689 24.09 -12.18 -21.81
CA GLU A 689 25.41 -12.79 -21.57
C GLU A 689 26.33 -11.85 -20.79
N GLU A 690 26.30 -10.55 -21.09
CA GLU A 690 27.08 -9.52 -20.38
C GLU A 690 26.50 -9.10 -19.04
#